data_AF-A0A7Y6IAH9-F1
#
_entry.id   AF-A0A7Y6IAH9-F1
#
_cell.length_a   1.000
_cell.length_b   1.000
_cell.length_c   1.000
_cell.angle_alpha   90.00
_cell.angle_beta   90.00
_cell.angle_gamma   90.00
#
_symmetry.space_group_name_H-M   'P 1'
#
loop_
_entity.id
_entity.type
_entity.pdbx_description
1 polymer ?
#
loop_
_entity_poly.entity_id
_entity_poly.type
_entity_poly.pdbx_seq_one_letter_code
_entity_poly.pdbx_strand_id
1 'polypeptide(L)'
;MRPLLLHLDHFGSFREPVTVDFSDTEYFALVGPTGAGKSTIIDAICFALYGTVPRWGREGAVAHALAPSVTAGKVAMVFDSDGRRYGVVRAMVRDAKGAVRTKEARLDELDPAAPLQEAFEAVVRPLAEGENVTAEAQQVTGLEYRFFTQCVVLPQGRFAEFLHAAPRERQDLLVQLLDADVYERIRQRAARDEETARQDASFARDQLAKLSGATAEAERELTERLAALRRLAGTMGADLDLLRARESDIRLAEQERAAVAERQTVLAELRMPAAVPTLASARRAAAESVETLAADVARLEADEHEAYEALTALGDRGAPRAALAALDARERLETEAARARAAAASAAEALDGAAGEQAAAEQALATAEEQRERLRDAHAAAHLVNRLEVGLPCPVCRHPVAELPRHEPPADVRAADRALAGARDRAQRARAACAKAETSASMHATQATRLESELAALPAPGDRAELEARLAAIAKADELAAQARDAVRAARAALERARSEADKVARQAESAWRALEAARDRLLVAGAQDDPPPPLVREDLHRAWTELLAWRDRAAQAARAALAEREERLDQARARLAADRGRLAERLAEHGVHAPRDASPDQLGAEVAAAVARADSALDRLKEERRRAADLENRITMKEHEAKVAHELALRLRANAFERWLCAEALAVLVASASDTLRELSDGQYELALADKTGDIEVIDYGEAGMRRSARTLSGGETFQAALALALALSGAVARRLDSIFLDEGFGTLDPATLDTVATTLERLAAGQERMIGVVTHVPALAERVPVRFEVTRDGKGSHVRKAGIR
;
A
#
# COMPACT_ATOMS: atom_id res chain seq x y z
N MET A 1 -51.94 -4.40 -72.24
CA MET A 1 -51.13 -5.18 -73.20
C MET A 1 -51.58 -4.87 -74.61
N ARG A 2 -50.74 -4.16 -75.35
CA ARG A 2 -50.91 -3.77 -76.76
C ARG A 2 -49.63 -4.09 -77.53
N PRO A 3 -49.63 -5.02 -78.50
CA PRO A 3 -48.44 -5.27 -79.30
C PRO A 3 -48.18 -4.12 -80.26
N LEU A 4 -46.91 -3.76 -80.41
CA LEU A 4 -46.46 -2.67 -81.28
C LEU A 4 -45.65 -3.20 -82.45
N LEU A 5 -44.75 -4.15 -82.19
CA LEU A 5 -43.87 -4.73 -83.19
C LEU A 5 -43.71 -6.22 -82.95
N LEU A 6 -43.88 -7.04 -83.99
CA LEU A 6 -43.69 -8.49 -83.91
C LEU A 6 -42.72 -8.94 -85.00
N HIS A 7 -41.60 -9.52 -84.58
CA HIS A 7 -40.59 -10.09 -85.45
C HIS A 7 -40.64 -11.61 -85.39
N LEU A 8 -40.79 -12.25 -86.54
CA LEU A 8 -40.77 -13.70 -86.70
C LEU A 8 -39.62 -14.09 -87.63
N ASP A 9 -38.75 -14.96 -87.14
CA ASP A 9 -37.64 -15.53 -87.88
C ASP A 9 -37.78 -17.06 -87.84
N HIS A 10 -38.10 -17.65 -88.99
CA HIS A 10 -38.34 -19.09 -89.16
C HIS A 10 -39.37 -19.71 -88.18
N PHE A 11 -40.48 -19.01 -87.90
CA PHE A 11 -41.53 -19.48 -87.00
C PHE A 11 -42.76 -20.02 -87.75
N GLY A 12 -43.10 -21.29 -87.48
CA GLY A 12 -44.29 -21.95 -88.02
C GLY A 12 -44.32 -21.97 -89.55
N SER A 13 -45.25 -21.24 -90.15
CA SER A 13 -45.41 -21.14 -91.60
C SER A 13 -44.53 -20.06 -92.26
N PHE A 14 -44.00 -19.11 -91.47
CA PHE A 14 -43.07 -18.09 -91.93
C PHE A 14 -41.64 -18.64 -91.93
N ARG A 15 -41.04 -18.75 -93.12
CA ARG A 15 -39.71 -19.36 -93.31
C ARG A 15 -38.61 -18.34 -93.60
N GLU A 16 -38.96 -17.10 -93.88
CA GLU A 16 -38.03 -15.97 -94.03
C GLU A 16 -38.30 -14.97 -92.89
N PRO A 17 -37.30 -14.17 -92.46
CA PRO A 17 -37.49 -13.15 -91.44
C PRO A 17 -38.55 -12.13 -91.85
N VAL A 18 -39.52 -11.87 -90.98
CA VAL A 18 -40.61 -10.95 -91.22
C VAL A 18 -40.90 -10.11 -89.98
N THR A 19 -41.22 -8.84 -90.18
CA THR A 19 -41.60 -7.92 -89.12
C THR A 19 -42.98 -7.35 -89.42
N VAL A 20 -43.88 -7.45 -88.44
CA VAL A 20 -45.23 -6.90 -88.49
C VAL A 20 -45.30 -5.71 -87.55
N ASP A 21 -45.62 -4.54 -88.09
CA ASP A 21 -45.75 -3.28 -87.35
C ASP A 21 -47.23 -2.97 -87.10
N PHE A 22 -47.60 -2.99 -85.82
CA PHE A 22 -48.95 -2.73 -85.30
C PHE A 22 -49.09 -1.33 -84.67
N SER A 23 -48.02 -0.52 -84.65
CA SER A 23 -47.96 0.72 -83.85
C SER A 23 -49.01 1.76 -84.21
N ASP A 24 -49.39 1.85 -85.48
CA ASP A 24 -50.38 2.76 -86.07
C ASP A 24 -51.72 2.05 -86.36
N THR A 25 -51.98 0.91 -85.73
CA THR A 25 -53.20 0.11 -85.98
C THR A 25 -54.09 0.04 -84.74
N GLU A 26 -55.32 0.56 -84.84
CA GLU A 26 -56.36 0.36 -83.82
C GLU A 26 -57.37 -0.71 -84.24
N TYR A 27 -57.65 -0.81 -85.54
CA TYR A 27 -58.51 -1.85 -86.11
C TYR A 27 -57.87 -2.43 -87.36
N PHE A 28 -57.52 -3.71 -87.32
CA PHE A 28 -56.88 -4.37 -88.44
C PHE A 28 -57.40 -5.78 -88.70
N ALA A 29 -57.28 -6.21 -89.95
CA ALA A 29 -57.65 -7.55 -90.38
C ALA A 29 -56.43 -8.32 -90.90
N LEU A 30 -56.25 -9.56 -90.43
CA LEU A 30 -55.36 -10.54 -91.07
C LEU A 30 -56.16 -11.26 -92.15
N VAL A 31 -55.82 -11.06 -93.43
CA VAL A 31 -56.60 -11.53 -94.59
C VAL A 31 -55.74 -12.44 -95.47
N GLY A 32 -56.31 -13.50 -96.01
CA GLY A 32 -55.59 -14.46 -96.85
C GLY A 32 -56.28 -15.83 -96.93
N PRO A 33 -55.93 -16.68 -97.91
CA PRO A 33 -56.57 -17.99 -98.07
C PRO A 33 -56.34 -18.88 -96.85
N THR A 34 -57.23 -19.87 -96.66
CA THR A 34 -57.10 -20.85 -95.58
C THR A 34 -55.75 -21.57 -95.66
N GLY A 35 -55.01 -21.63 -94.54
CA GLY A 35 -53.68 -22.23 -94.50
C GLY A 35 -52.53 -21.33 -95.00
N ALA A 36 -52.78 -20.03 -95.25
CA ALA A 36 -51.75 -19.05 -95.60
C ALA A 36 -50.87 -18.61 -94.43
N GLY A 37 -51.23 -18.94 -93.18
CA GLY A 37 -50.43 -18.58 -92.00
C GLY A 37 -50.95 -17.40 -91.17
N LYS A 38 -52.18 -16.91 -91.41
CA LYS A 38 -52.78 -15.77 -90.68
C LYS A 38 -52.69 -15.91 -89.16
N SER A 39 -53.26 -16.96 -88.63
CA SER A 39 -53.25 -17.23 -87.20
C SER A 39 -51.85 -17.61 -86.67
N THR A 40 -50.85 -17.89 -87.53
CA THR A 40 -49.45 -18.08 -87.08
C THR A 40 -48.89 -16.76 -86.51
N ILE A 41 -49.39 -15.61 -86.95
CA ILE A 41 -49.04 -14.29 -86.38
C ILE A 41 -49.55 -14.19 -84.94
N ILE A 42 -50.80 -14.60 -84.68
CA ILE A 42 -51.38 -14.63 -83.33
C ILE A 42 -50.67 -15.67 -82.46
N ASP A 43 -50.40 -16.86 -82.99
CA ASP A 43 -49.60 -17.87 -82.30
C ASP A 43 -48.23 -17.32 -81.90
N ALA A 44 -47.59 -16.49 -82.73
CA ALA A 44 -46.31 -15.89 -82.39
C ALA A 44 -46.41 -14.88 -81.24
N ILE A 45 -47.51 -14.12 -81.14
CA ILE A 45 -47.79 -13.24 -79.98
C ILE A 45 -47.92 -14.08 -78.70
N CYS A 46 -48.75 -15.12 -78.74
CA CYS A 46 -48.92 -16.06 -77.61
C CYS A 46 -47.59 -16.73 -77.22
N PHE A 47 -46.83 -17.18 -78.22
CA PHE A 47 -45.54 -17.80 -78.03
C PHE A 47 -44.54 -16.83 -77.41
N ALA A 48 -44.47 -15.59 -77.90
CA ALA A 48 -43.57 -14.58 -77.38
C ALA A 48 -43.80 -14.36 -75.87
N LEU A 49 -45.05 -14.16 -75.46
CA LEU A 49 -45.41 -13.92 -74.05
C LEU A 49 -45.24 -15.17 -73.19
N TYR A 50 -45.85 -16.29 -73.58
CA TYR A 50 -46.05 -17.44 -72.70
C TYR A 50 -45.20 -18.67 -73.04
N GLY A 51 -44.51 -18.67 -74.18
CA GLY A 51 -43.68 -19.79 -74.65
C GLY A 51 -44.49 -20.97 -75.21
N THR A 52 -45.78 -20.78 -75.43
CA THR A 52 -46.72 -21.81 -75.91
C THR A 52 -47.80 -21.16 -76.78
N VAL A 53 -48.48 -21.96 -77.60
CA VAL A 53 -49.58 -21.47 -78.46
C VAL A 53 -50.83 -22.34 -78.31
N PRO A 54 -52.02 -21.80 -78.56
CA PRO A 54 -53.28 -22.53 -78.31
C PRO A 54 -53.42 -23.83 -79.12
N ARG A 55 -52.86 -23.85 -80.34
CA ARG A 55 -53.09 -24.90 -81.33
C ARG A 55 -52.19 -26.12 -81.21
N TRP A 56 -51.16 -26.07 -80.37
CA TRP A 56 -50.26 -27.21 -80.13
C TRP A 56 -50.82 -28.23 -79.14
N GLY A 57 -52.01 -28.00 -78.60
CA GLY A 57 -52.78 -28.95 -77.78
C GLY A 57 -52.26 -29.18 -76.36
N ARG A 58 -50.96 -28.99 -76.10
CA ARG A 58 -50.33 -29.07 -74.78
C ARG A 58 -49.48 -27.83 -74.51
N GLU A 59 -49.62 -27.25 -73.32
CA GLU A 59 -48.76 -26.16 -72.86
C GLU A 59 -47.28 -26.56 -72.86
N GLY A 60 -46.45 -25.69 -73.43
CA GLY A 60 -45.00 -25.89 -73.55
C GLY A 60 -44.55 -26.80 -74.70
N ALA A 61 -45.47 -27.25 -75.56
CA ALA A 61 -45.13 -28.08 -76.72
C ALA A 61 -44.54 -27.25 -77.88
N VAL A 62 -43.22 -27.15 -78.00
CA VAL A 62 -42.56 -26.30 -79.02
C VAL A 62 -42.15 -27.04 -80.30
N ALA A 63 -42.49 -28.32 -80.43
CA ALA A 63 -42.07 -29.18 -81.54
C ALA A 63 -42.48 -28.64 -82.93
N HIS A 64 -43.60 -27.92 -82.99
CA HIS A 64 -44.18 -27.37 -84.22
C HIS A 64 -43.75 -25.93 -84.51
N ALA A 65 -42.90 -25.35 -83.68
CA ALA A 65 -42.49 -23.95 -83.79
C ALA A 65 -41.50 -23.70 -84.94
N LEU A 66 -40.67 -24.70 -85.29
CA LEU A 66 -39.74 -24.64 -86.43
C LEU A 66 -40.16 -25.60 -87.55
N ALA A 67 -40.08 -25.14 -88.80
CA ALA A 67 -40.24 -26.02 -89.95
C ALA A 67 -39.18 -27.15 -89.96
N PRO A 68 -39.46 -28.34 -90.55
CA PRO A 68 -38.52 -29.46 -90.56
C PRO A 68 -37.16 -29.14 -91.21
N SER A 69 -37.13 -28.21 -92.16
CA SER A 69 -35.93 -27.79 -92.90
C SER A 69 -35.07 -26.75 -92.17
N VAL A 70 -35.45 -26.33 -90.97
CA VAL A 70 -34.80 -25.23 -90.24
C VAL A 70 -34.22 -25.72 -88.90
N THR A 71 -33.03 -25.24 -88.56
CA THR A 71 -32.29 -25.60 -87.34
C THR A 71 -32.43 -24.58 -86.21
N ALA A 72 -32.77 -23.32 -86.48
CA ALA A 72 -33.01 -22.29 -85.46
C ALA A 72 -34.01 -21.24 -85.95
N GLY A 73 -34.67 -20.56 -85.01
CA GLY A 73 -35.59 -19.46 -85.30
C GLY A 73 -35.79 -18.58 -84.06
N LYS A 74 -36.42 -17.42 -84.24
CA LYS A 74 -36.59 -16.41 -83.19
C LYS A 74 -37.95 -15.74 -83.33
N VAL A 75 -38.62 -15.52 -82.21
CA VAL A 75 -39.79 -14.64 -82.12
C VAL A 75 -39.46 -13.55 -81.13
N ALA A 76 -39.65 -12.30 -81.54
CA ALA A 76 -39.45 -11.13 -80.68
C ALA A 76 -40.64 -10.19 -80.80
N MET A 77 -41.09 -9.62 -79.69
CA MET A 77 -42.24 -8.72 -79.66
C MET A 77 -41.99 -7.54 -78.74
N VAL A 78 -42.36 -6.34 -79.20
CA VAL A 78 -42.46 -5.12 -78.40
C VAL A 78 -43.92 -4.85 -78.12
N PHE A 79 -44.27 -4.58 -76.87
CA PHE A 79 -45.65 -4.30 -76.46
C PHE A 79 -45.71 -3.31 -75.29
N ASP A 80 -46.82 -2.59 -75.17
CA ASP A 80 -47.09 -1.71 -74.03
C ASP A 80 -48.08 -2.37 -73.06
N SER A 81 -47.90 -2.20 -71.74
CA SER A 81 -48.81 -2.66 -70.69
C SER A 81 -48.75 -1.71 -69.48
N ASP A 82 -49.90 -1.27 -68.96
CA ASP A 82 -50.01 -0.31 -67.83
C ASP A 82 -49.10 0.94 -68.01
N GLY A 83 -49.07 1.47 -69.24
CA GLY A 83 -48.29 2.67 -69.59
C GLY A 83 -46.77 2.47 -69.71
N ARG A 84 -46.27 1.24 -69.68
CA ARG A 84 -44.84 0.91 -69.84
C ARG A 84 -44.59 0.05 -71.07
N ARG A 85 -43.39 0.15 -71.64
CA ARG A 85 -42.97 -0.60 -72.82
C ARG A 85 -42.10 -1.79 -72.46
N TYR A 86 -42.38 -2.93 -73.06
CA TYR A 86 -41.70 -4.19 -72.81
C TYR A 86 -41.24 -4.86 -74.11
N GLY A 87 -40.11 -5.55 -74.03
CA GLY A 87 -39.55 -6.36 -75.10
C GLY A 87 -39.42 -7.79 -74.65
N VAL A 88 -40.05 -8.73 -75.38
CA VAL A 88 -39.93 -10.16 -75.12
C VAL A 88 -39.27 -10.85 -76.31
N VAL A 89 -38.32 -11.73 -76.04
CA VAL A 89 -37.57 -12.47 -77.06
C VAL A 89 -37.55 -13.94 -76.69
N ARG A 90 -37.88 -14.81 -77.65
CA ARG A 90 -37.72 -16.26 -77.53
C ARG A 90 -37.03 -16.83 -78.77
N ALA A 91 -35.86 -17.44 -78.58
CA ALA A 91 -35.13 -18.13 -79.63
C ALA A 91 -35.28 -19.65 -79.45
N MET A 92 -35.43 -20.37 -80.57
CA MET A 92 -35.59 -21.81 -80.60
C MET A 92 -34.47 -22.44 -81.42
N VAL A 93 -34.07 -23.65 -81.03
CA VAL A 93 -33.07 -24.44 -81.75
C VAL A 93 -33.53 -25.89 -81.85
N ARG A 94 -33.20 -26.54 -82.96
CA ARG A 94 -33.34 -27.98 -83.14
C ARG A 94 -32.07 -28.67 -82.64
N ASP A 95 -32.20 -29.52 -81.64
CA ASP A 95 -31.08 -30.30 -81.12
C ASP A 95 -30.60 -31.37 -82.12
N ALA A 96 -29.44 -31.98 -81.85
CA ALA A 96 -28.86 -33.02 -82.72
C ALA A 96 -29.75 -34.28 -82.86
N LYS A 97 -30.76 -34.46 -82.00
CA LYS A 97 -31.74 -35.55 -82.05
C LYS A 97 -33.02 -35.16 -82.80
N GLY A 98 -33.06 -33.94 -83.36
CA GLY A 98 -34.18 -33.42 -84.14
C GLY A 98 -35.30 -32.78 -83.31
N ALA A 99 -35.17 -32.66 -81.99
CA ALA A 99 -36.19 -32.05 -81.12
C ALA A 99 -36.00 -30.52 -81.03
N VAL A 100 -37.09 -29.77 -81.13
CA VAL A 100 -37.08 -28.30 -80.98
C VAL A 100 -37.13 -27.95 -79.51
N ARG A 101 -36.30 -26.99 -79.06
CA ARG A 101 -36.29 -26.44 -77.70
C ARG A 101 -36.11 -24.93 -77.73
N THR A 102 -36.58 -24.26 -76.68
CA THR A 102 -36.27 -22.84 -76.45
C THR A 102 -34.82 -22.72 -75.96
N LYS A 103 -33.98 -22.03 -76.74
CA LYS A 103 -32.55 -21.78 -76.45
C LYS A 103 -32.37 -20.55 -75.56
N GLU A 104 -33.14 -19.51 -75.82
CA GLU A 104 -33.07 -18.23 -75.11
C GLU A 104 -34.50 -17.73 -74.91
N ALA A 105 -34.79 -17.22 -73.73
CA ALA A 105 -35.99 -16.44 -73.45
C ALA A 105 -35.58 -15.28 -72.55
N ARG A 106 -36.03 -14.06 -72.87
CA ARG A 106 -35.84 -12.89 -72.02
C ARG A 106 -37.01 -11.92 -72.14
N LEU A 107 -37.24 -11.17 -71.06
CA LEU A 107 -38.22 -10.09 -70.97
C LEU A 107 -37.54 -8.87 -70.34
N ASP A 108 -37.62 -7.75 -71.04
CA ASP A 108 -36.95 -6.50 -70.71
C ASP A 108 -37.97 -5.36 -70.62
N GLU A 109 -37.77 -4.42 -69.70
CA GLU A 109 -38.44 -3.11 -69.73
C GLU A 109 -37.64 -2.19 -70.65
N LEU A 110 -38.31 -1.57 -71.63
CA LEU A 110 -37.69 -0.76 -72.68
C LEU A 110 -38.05 0.71 -72.51
N ASP A 111 -37.22 1.60 -73.06
CA ASP A 111 -37.52 3.04 -73.09
C ASP A 111 -38.67 3.33 -74.07
N PRO A 112 -39.83 3.83 -73.60
CA PRO A 112 -40.94 4.18 -74.49
C PRO A 112 -40.62 5.32 -75.46
N ALA A 113 -39.58 6.14 -75.19
CA ALA A 113 -39.14 7.22 -76.07
C ALA A 113 -38.27 6.75 -77.25
N ALA A 114 -37.72 5.54 -77.20
CA ALA A 114 -36.88 5.00 -78.27
C ALA A 114 -37.71 4.67 -79.52
N PRO A 115 -37.18 4.89 -80.74
CA PRO A 115 -37.81 4.42 -81.97
C PRO A 115 -38.05 2.90 -81.92
N LEU A 116 -39.21 2.44 -82.41
CA LEU A 116 -39.62 1.03 -82.29
C LEU A 116 -38.64 0.04 -82.93
N GLN A 117 -37.94 0.45 -84.00
CA GLN A 117 -36.95 -0.38 -84.69
C GLN A 117 -35.70 -0.63 -83.84
N GLU A 118 -35.38 0.28 -82.91
CA GLU A 118 -34.22 0.22 -82.01
C GLU A 118 -34.63 -0.17 -80.58
N ALA A 119 -35.91 -0.50 -80.36
CA ALA A 119 -36.47 -0.69 -79.02
C ALA A 119 -35.74 -1.79 -78.21
N PHE A 120 -35.26 -2.86 -78.85
CA PHE A 120 -34.51 -3.92 -78.17
C PHE A 120 -33.08 -3.52 -77.76
N GLU A 121 -32.58 -2.38 -78.23
CA GLU A 121 -31.28 -1.81 -77.83
C GLU A 121 -31.43 -0.83 -76.66
N ALA A 122 -32.63 -0.25 -76.49
CA ALA A 122 -32.97 0.71 -75.44
C ALA A 122 -33.56 0.03 -74.19
N VAL A 123 -32.85 -0.94 -73.60
CA VAL A 123 -33.28 -1.64 -72.38
C VAL A 123 -33.07 -0.74 -71.15
N VAL A 124 -34.14 -0.47 -70.40
CA VAL A 124 -34.10 0.23 -69.10
C VAL A 124 -33.63 -0.72 -68.01
N ARG A 125 -34.23 -1.92 -67.93
CA ARG A 125 -33.79 -3.00 -67.02
C ARG A 125 -34.26 -4.37 -67.51
N PRO A 126 -33.47 -5.44 -67.28
CA PRO A 126 -33.94 -6.81 -67.47
C PRO A 126 -34.95 -7.17 -66.38
N LEU A 127 -36.03 -7.88 -66.75
CA LEU A 127 -37.07 -8.33 -65.81
C LEU A 127 -36.96 -9.83 -65.54
N ALA A 128 -36.77 -10.64 -66.58
CA ALA A 128 -36.62 -12.08 -66.44
C ALA A 128 -35.86 -12.73 -67.60
N GLU A 129 -35.20 -13.85 -67.31
CA GLU A 129 -34.50 -14.70 -68.27
C GLU A 129 -34.83 -16.18 -68.05
N GLY A 130 -34.73 -16.99 -69.11
CA GLY A 130 -34.92 -18.44 -69.05
C GLY A 130 -36.36 -18.86 -68.73
N GLU A 131 -36.52 -19.76 -67.75
CA GLU A 131 -37.82 -20.33 -67.37
C GLU A 131 -38.75 -19.31 -66.67
N ASN A 132 -38.19 -18.27 -66.05
CA ASN A 132 -38.96 -17.27 -65.30
C ASN A 132 -39.69 -16.27 -66.20
N VAL A 133 -39.33 -16.17 -67.49
CA VAL A 133 -39.91 -15.22 -68.44
C VAL A 133 -41.44 -15.36 -68.53
N THR A 134 -41.95 -16.59 -68.49
CA THR A 134 -43.40 -16.80 -68.54
C THR A 134 -44.10 -16.29 -67.27
N ALA A 135 -43.51 -16.49 -66.08
CA ALA A 135 -44.08 -16.01 -64.82
C ALA A 135 -44.05 -14.47 -64.75
N GLU A 136 -42.96 -13.85 -65.18
CA GLU A 136 -42.83 -12.39 -65.23
C GLU A 136 -43.76 -11.78 -66.29
N ALA A 137 -43.89 -12.43 -67.46
CA ALA A 137 -44.84 -12.01 -68.48
C ALA A 137 -46.29 -12.06 -67.95
N GLN A 138 -46.65 -13.07 -67.15
CA GLN A 138 -47.97 -13.14 -66.49
C GLN A 138 -48.19 -11.98 -65.50
N GLN A 139 -47.16 -11.57 -64.76
CA GLN A 139 -47.25 -10.42 -63.85
C GLN A 139 -47.41 -9.10 -64.64
N VAL A 140 -46.63 -8.92 -65.71
CA VAL A 140 -46.64 -7.72 -66.55
C VAL A 140 -47.95 -7.56 -67.33
N THR A 141 -48.50 -8.66 -67.87
CA THR A 141 -49.80 -8.64 -68.56
C THR A 141 -50.98 -8.72 -67.60
N GLY A 142 -50.74 -9.12 -66.34
CA GLY A 142 -51.78 -9.34 -65.33
C GLY A 142 -52.65 -10.56 -65.57
N LEU A 143 -52.26 -11.44 -66.50
CA LEU A 143 -53.05 -12.61 -66.90
C LEU A 143 -52.19 -13.86 -67.06
N GLU A 144 -52.65 -14.95 -66.43
CA GLU A 144 -52.19 -16.29 -66.75
C GLU A 144 -52.49 -16.66 -68.20
N TYR A 145 -51.69 -17.57 -68.78
CA TYR A 145 -51.81 -17.99 -70.18
C TYR A 145 -53.24 -18.47 -70.54
N ARG A 146 -53.83 -19.32 -69.70
CA ARG A 146 -55.19 -19.85 -69.91
C ARG A 146 -56.23 -18.74 -70.05
N PHE A 147 -56.12 -17.69 -69.24
CA PHE A 147 -57.03 -16.56 -69.23
C PHE A 147 -56.73 -15.59 -70.37
N PHE A 148 -55.46 -15.40 -70.71
CA PHE A 148 -55.07 -14.65 -71.91
C PHE A 148 -55.71 -15.23 -73.19
N THR A 149 -55.76 -16.56 -73.32
CA THR A 149 -56.42 -17.26 -74.44
C THR A 149 -57.95 -17.35 -74.34
N GLN A 150 -58.53 -16.81 -73.27
CA GLN A 150 -59.98 -16.71 -73.08
C GLN A 150 -60.48 -15.27 -73.20
N CYS A 151 -59.61 -14.28 -72.98
CA CYS A 151 -60.00 -12.87 -72.84
C CYS A 151 -59.36 -11.96 -73.90
N VAL A 152 -58.15 -12.27 -74.35
CA VAL A 152 -57.36 -11.41 -75.26
C VAL A 152 -57.26 -12.04 -76.64
N VAL A 153 -56.91 -13.32 -76.71
CA VAL A 153 -56.88 -14.08 -77.96
C VAL A 153 -58.00 -15.07 -77.91
N LEU A 154 -58.98 -14.98 -78.82
CA LEU A 154 -60.06 -15.96 -78.95
C LEU A 154 -59.75 -16.90 -80.12
N PRO A 155 -59.16 -18.08 -79.87
CA PRO A 155 -58.81 -19.03 -80.93
C PRO A 155 -60.05 -19.75 -81.46
N GLN A 156 -59.95 -20.21 -82.72
CA GLN A 156 -61.01 -20.94 -83.40
C GLN A 156 -61.56 -22.10 -82.55
N GLY A 157 -62.88 -22.14 -82.36
CA GLY A 157 -63.59 -23.22 -81.66
C GLY A 157 -63.57 -23.18 -80.13
N ARG A 158 -62.99 -22.14 -79.50
CA ARG A 158 -62.93 -21.97 -78.03
C ARG A 158 -63.61 -20.70 -77.50
N PHE A 159 -64.35 -20.00 -78.35
CA PHE A 159 -65.06 -18.75 -78.02
C PHE A 159 -65.97 -18.87 -76.78
N ALA A 160 -66.57 -20.03 -76.54
CA ALA A 160 -67.54 -20.24 -75.47
C ALA A 160 -66.94 -20.65 -74.10
N GLU A 161 -65.61 -20.81 -73.99
CA GLU A 161 -64.99 -21.35 -72.76
C GLU A 161 -65.33 -20.50 -71.52
N PHE A 162 -65.31 -19.17 -71.63
CA PHE A 162 -65.66 -18.29 -70.52
C PHE A 162 -67.15 -18.33 -70.16
N LEU A 163 -68.05 -18.42 -71.16
CA LEU A 163 -69.49 -18.61 -70.97
C LEU A 163 -69.82 -19.93 -70.24
N HIS A 164 -68.95 -20.93 -70.34
CA HIS A 164 -69.18 -22.28 -69.82
C HIS A 164 -68.35 -22.62 -68.58
N ALA A 165 -67.42 -21.73 -68.19
CA ALA A 165 -66.53 -21.88 -67.05
C ALA A 165 -67.29 -22.03 -65.73
N ALA A 166 -66.78 -22.87 -64.83
CA ALA A 166 -67.40 -23.08 -63.53
C ALA A 166 -67.38 -21.79 -62.68
N PRO A 167 -68.32 -21.59 -61.74
CA PRO A 167 -68.34 -20.39 -60.88
C PRO A 167 -67.01 -20.09 -60.18
N ARG A 168 -66.28 -21.12 -59.74
CA ARG A 168 -64.94 -20.96 -59.13
C ARG A 168 -63.89 -20.48 -60.12
N GLU A 169 -63.87 -21.01 -61.35
CA GLU A 169 -62.91 -20.61 -62.38
C GLU A 169 -63.15 -19.16 -62.82
N ARG A 170 -64.43 -18.76 -62.91
CA ARG A 170 -64.82 -17.36 -63.16
C ARG A 170 -64.42 -16.45 -61.99
N GLN A 171 -64.59 -16.91 -60.75
CA GLN A 171 -64.15 -16.18 -59.57
C GLN A 171 -62.62 -15.99 -59.58
N ASP A 172 -61.85 -17.05 -59.83
CA ASP A 172 -60.39 -16.98 -59.86
C ASP A 172 -59.89 -16.00 -60.94
N LEU A 173 -60.53 -16.00 -62.12
CA LEU A 173 -60.27 -15.02 -63.16
C LEU A 173 -60.54 -13.59 -62.66
N LEU A 174 -61.70 -13.34 -62.05
CA LEU A 174 -62.07 -12.01 -61.56
C LEU A 174 -61.15 -11.53 -60.43
N VAL A 175 -60.68 -12.42 -59.55
CA VAL A 175 -59.69 -12.11 -58.52
C VAL A 175 -58.39 -11.59 -59.15
N GLN A 176 -57.91 -12.25 -60.21
CA GLN A 176 -56.70 -11.85 -60.92
C GLN A 176 -56.88 -10.54 -61.70
N LEU A 177 -58.04 -10.37 -62.33
CA LEU A 177 -58.35 -9.16 -63.08
C LEU A 177 -58.52 -7.92 -62.18
N LEU A 178 -59.04 -8.10 -60.97
CA LEU A 178 -59.30 -7.02 -60.00
C LEU A 178 -58.17 -6.79 -59.00
N ASP A 179 -57.07 -7.56 -59.06
CA ASP A 179 -55.94 -7.50 -58.10
C ASP A 179 -56.42 -7.66 -56.63
N ALA A 180 -57.45 -8.48 -56.42
CA ALA A 180 -58.11 -8.62 -55.12
C ALA A 180 -57.29 -9.44 -54.09
N ASP A 181 -56.15 -10.01 -54.51
CA ASP A 181 -55.17 -10.68 -53.65
C ASP A 181 -54.55 -9.75 -52.59
N VAL A 182 -54.62 -8.42 -52.81
CA VAL A 182 -54.17 -7.41 -51.85
C VAL A 182 -54.83 -7.56 -50.48
N TYR A 183 -56.11 -7.97 -50.43
CA TYR A 183 -56.83 -8.14 -49.16
C TYR A 183 -56.33 -9.33 -48.35
N GLU A 184 -55.91 -10.40 -49.02
CA GLU A 184 -55.26 -11.54 -48.37
C GLU A 184 -53.88 -11.15 -47.82
N ARG A 185 -53.11 -10.31 -48.54
CA ARG A 185 -51.85 -9.74 -48.03
C ARG A 185 -52.07 -8.86 -46.80
N ILE A 186 -53.10 -8.01 -46.80
CA ILE A 186 -53.49 -7.17 -45.65
C ILE A 186 -53.83 -8.05 -44.45
N ARG A 187 -54.63 -9.11 -44.65
CA ARG A 187 -54.98 -10.07 -43.59
C ARG A 187 -53.75 -10.72 -42.96
N GLN A 188 -52.82 -11.21 -43.78
CA GLN A 188 -51.59 -11.82 -43.29
C GLN A 188 -50.71 -10.83 -42.52
N ARG A 189 -50.65 -9.57 -42.97
CA ARG A 189 -49.93 -8.52 -42.26
C ARG A 189 -50.56 -8.21 -40.90
N ALA A 190 -51.88 -8.04 -40.85
CA ALA A 190 -52.61 -7.79 -39.63
C ALA A 190 -52.41 -8.91 -38.59
N ALA A 191 -52.39 -10.17 -39.01
CA ALA A 191 -52.10 -11.30 -38.11
C ALA A 191 -50.69 -11.25 -37.50
N ARG A 192 -49.67 -10.84 -38.29
CA ARG A 192 -48.30 -10.66 -37.79
C ARG A 192 -48.17 -9.47 -36.83
N ASP A 193 -48.87 -8.38 -37.14
CA ASP A 193 -48.88 -7.18 -36.30
C ASP A 193 -49.58 -7.48 -34.95
N GLU A 194 -50.67 -8.27 -34.94
CA GLU A 194 -51.32 -8.76 -33.71
C GLU A 194 -50.36 -9.55 -32.82
N GLU A 195 -49.65 -10.52 -33.41
CA GLU A 195 -48.69 -11.36 -32.68
C GLU A 195 -47.57 -10.53 -32.06
N THR A 196 -46.99 -9.62 -32.85
CA THR A 196 -45.90 -8.73 -32.40
C THR A 196 -46.35 -7.84 -31.26
N ALA A 197 -47.51 -7.18 -31.40
CA ALA A 197 -48.05 -6.29 -30.38
C ALA A 197 -48.38 -7.05 -29.07
N ARG A 198 -48.86 -8.29 -29.14
CA ARG A 198 -49.07 -9.14 -27.96
C ARG A 198 -47.77 -9.50 -27.25
N GLN A 199 -46.73 -9.85 -27.99
CA GLN A 199 -45.41 -10.17 -27.43
C GLN A 199 -44.81 -8.95 -26.71
N ASP A 200 -44.87 -7.77 -27.34
CA ASP A 200 -44.42 -6.51 -26.75
C ASP A 200 -45.17 -6.17 -25.46
N ALA A 201 -46.50 -6.32 -25.46
CA ALA A 201 -47.32 -6.10 -24.26
C ALA A 201 -46.96 -7.09 -23.14
N SER A 202 -46.71 -8.37 -23.48
CA SER A 202 -46.28 -9.37 -22.52
C SER A 202 -44.93 -9.05 -21.91
N PHE A 203 -43.95 -8.70 -22.73
CA PHE A 203 -42.62 -8.31 -22.25
C PHE A 203 -42.68 -7.07 -21.36
N ALA A 204 -43.50 -6.08 -21.70
CA ALA A 204 -43.73 -4.91 -20.87
C ALA A 204 -44.41 -5.26 -19.52
N ARG A 205 -45.37 -6.20 -19.50
CA ARG A 205 -45.97 -6.73 -18.26
C ARG A 205 -44.94 -7.42 -17.38
N ASP A 206 -44.06 -8.25 -17.94
CA ASP A 206 -43.02 -8.94 -17.18
C ASP A 206 -42.01 -7.95 -16.57
N GLN A 207 -41.70 -6.86 -17.28
CA GLN A 207 -40.87 -5.77 -16.74
C GLN A 207 -41.58 -5.01 -15.62
N LEU A 208 -42.88 -4.72 -15.78
CA LEU A 208 -43.68 -4.04 -14.77
C LEU A 208 -43.80 -4.86 -13.47
N ALA A 209 -43.96 -6.19 -13.58
CA ALA A 209 -44.04 -7.08 -12.42
C ALA A 209 -42.79 -7.00 -11.51
N LYS A 210 -41.60 -6.76 -12.09
CA LYS A 210 -40.34 -6.58 -11.35
C LYS A 210 -40.29 -5.27 -10.55
N LEU A 211 -41.16 -4.31 -10.86
CA LEU A 211 -41.26 -3.01 -10.20
C LEU A 211 -42.45 -2.93 -9.22
N SER A 212 -43.02 -4.07 -8.82
CA SER A 212 -44.20 -4.15 -7.94
C SER A 212 -44.03 -3.48 -6.57
N GLY A 213 -42.79 -3.30 -6.09
CA GLY A 213 -42.48 -2.57 -4.86
C GLY A 213 -42.53 -1.04 -4.98
N ALA A 214 -42.59 -0.50 -6.20
CA ALA A 214 -42.61 0.93 -6.47
C ALA A 214 -44.03 1.51 -6.35
N THR A 215 -44.56 1.55 -5.12
CA THR A 215 -45.92 2.04 -4.84
C THR A 215 -45.93 3.49 -4.35
N ALA A 216 -47.10 4.13 -4.41
CA ALA A 216 -47.28 5.47 -3.86
C ALA A 216 -47.14 5.49 -2.34
N GLU A 217 -47.56 4.41 -1.68
CA GLU A 217 -47.43 4.19 -0.25
C GLU A 217 -45.95 4.10 0.16
N ALA A 218 -45.14 3.32 -0.55
CA ALA A 218 -43.70 3.22 -0.27
C ALA A 218 -42.97 4.56 -0.46
N GLU A 219 -43.35 5.35 -1.46
CA GLU A 219 -42.77 6.69 -1.68
C GLU A 219 -43.13 7.65 -0.54
N ARG A 220 -44.39 7.62 -0.07
CA ARG A 220 -44.83 8.41 1.08
C ARG A 220 -44.07 8.02 2.34
N GLU A 221 -43.95 6.72 2.62
CA GLU A 221 -43.24 6.22 3.80
C GLU A 221 -41.76 6.65 3.80
N LEU A 222 -41.06 6.51 2.68
CA LEU A 222 -39.67 6.98 2.56
C LEU A 222 -39.55 8.51 2.65
N THR A 223 -40.51 9.25 2.11
CA THR A 223 -40.54 10.72 2.21
C THR A 223 -40.72 11.17 3.65
N GLU A 224 -41.65 10.58 4.38
CA GLU A 224 -41.90 10.86 5.80
C GLU A 224 -40.68 10.48 6.65
N ARG A 225 -40.05 9.33 6.35
CA ARG A 225 -38.84 8.87 7.01
C ARG A 225 -37.67 9.83 6.80
N LEU A 226 -37.44 10.27 5.56
CA LEU A 226 -36.40 11.25 5.23
C LEU A 226 -36.65 12.59 5.95
N ALA A 227 -37.90 13.05 6.00
CA ALA A 227 -38.26 14.26 6.73
C ALA A 227 -38.00 14.12 8.23
N ALA A 228 -38.30 12.96 8.83
CA ALA A 228 -37.99 12.68 10.23
C ALA A 228 -36.47 12.68 10.49
N LEU A 229 -35.67 12.02 9.64
CA LEU A 229 -34.21 11.99 9.75
C LEU A 229 -33.58 13.38 9.57
N ARG A 230 -34.10 14.22 8.66
CA ARG A 230 -33.64 15.61 8.49
C ARG A 230 -33.95 16.47 9.72
N ARG A 231 -35.12 16.30 10.35
CA ARG A 231 -35.44 16.96 11.62
C ARG A 231 -34.50 16.52 12.74
N LEU A 232 -34.27 15.21 12.86
CA LEU A 232 -33.31 14.66 13.82
C LEU A 232 -31.92 15.29 13.65
N ALA A 233 -31.39 15.29 12.43
CA ALA A 233 -30.10 15.90 12.10
C ALA A 233 -30.03 17.39 12.50
N GLY A 234 -31.11 18.15 12.26
CA GLY A 234 -31.21 19.56 12.66
C GLY A 234 -31.19 19.76 14.19
N THR A 235 -31.83 18.86 14.95
CA THR A 235 -31.84 18.94 16.42
C THR A 235 -30.56 18.42 17.07
N MET A 236 -29.80 17.56 16.39
CA MET A 236 -28.60 16.93 16.94
C MET A 236 -27.42 17.87 17.12
N GLY A 237 -27.35 18.99 16.40
CA GLY A 237 -26.22 19.92 16.53
C GLY A 237 -25.95 20.32 17.98
N ALA A 238 -27.01 20.70 18.71
CA ALA A 238 -26.93 21.07 20.12
C ALA A 238 -26.54 19.89 21.03
N ASP A 239 -27.04 18.69 20.74
CA ASP A 239 -26.70 17.48 21.51
C ASP A 239 -25.22 17.11 21.33
N LEU A 240 -24.68 17.20 20.11
CA LEU A 240 -23.27 16.93 19.82
C LEU A 240 -22.35 17.96 20.48
N ASP A 241 -22.72 19.24 20.44
CA ASP A 241 -21.97 20.29 21.12
C ASP A 241 -21.97 20.13 22.64
N LEU A 242 -23.10 19.70 23.22
CA LEU A 242 -23.18 19.34 24.63
C LEU A 242 -22.22 18.19 24.96
N LEU A 243 -22.19 17.12 24.16
CA LEU A 243 -21.27 16.00 24.38
C LEU A 243 -19.80 16.43 24.28
N ARG A 244 -19.44 17.29 23.31
CA ARG A 244 -18.08 17.86 23.20
C ARG A 244 -17.70 18.68 24.44
N ALA A 245 -18.63 19.47 24.97
CA ALA A 245 -18.43 20.22 26.21
C ALA A 245 -18.21 19.27 27.39
N ARG A 246 -19.02 18.20 27.52
CA ARG A 246 -18.85 17.17 28.57
C ARG A 246 -17.49 16.47 28.49
N GLU A 247 -17.03 16.12 27.30
CA GLU A 247 -15.70 15.53 27.10
C GLU A 247 -14.58 16.50 27.49
N SER A 248 -14.78 17.80 27.25
CA SER A 248 -13.84 18.85 27.68
C SER A 248 -13.81 19.02 29.20
N ASP A 249 -14.98 19.00 29.85
CA ASP A 249 -15.09 19.06 31.31
C ASP A 249 -14.36 17.89 31.97
N ILE A 250 -14.49 16.68 31.41
CA ILE A 250 -13.79 15.48 31.89
C ILE A 250 -12.27 15.66 31.75
N ARG A 251 -11.77 16.12 30.59
CA ARG A 251 -10.33 16.35 30.39
C ARG A 251 -9.77 17.35 31.41
N LEU A 252 -10.50 18.44 31.68
CA LEU A 252 -10.10 19.42 32.68
C LEU A 252 -10.08 18.81 34.09
N ALA A 253 -11.14 18.07 34.47
CA ALA A 253 -11.20 17.40 35.77
C ALA A 253 -10.08 16.36 35.96
N GLU A 254 -9.69 15.64 34.91
CA GLU A 254 -8.56 14.69 34.93
C GLU A 254 -7.22 15.39 35.17
N GLN A 255 -7.00 16.54 34.53
CA GLN A 255 -5.80 17.37 34.75
C GLN A 255 -5.75 17.90 36.18
N GLU A 256 -6.86 18.45 36.68
CA GLU A 256 -6.96 18.93 38.07
C GLU A 256 -6.71 17.81 39.09
N ARG A 257 -7.30 16.63 38.87
CA ARG A 257 -7.07 15.45 39.71
C ARG A 257 -5.60 15.02 39.68
N ALA A 258 -4.99 14.98 38.50
CA ALA A 258 -3.58 14.58 38.34
C ALA A 258 -2.63 15.52 39.10
N ALA A 259 -2.86 16.84 39.04
CA ALA A 259 -2.06 17.82 39.76
C ALA A 259 -2.13 17.63 41.29
N VAL A 260 -3.32 17.33 41.83
CA VAL A 260 -3.48 17.05 43.27
C VAL A 260 -2.85 15.71 43.67
N ALA A 261 -2.95 14.67 42.82
CA ALA A 261 -2.34 13.37 43.05
C ALA A 261 -0.80 13.42 43.07
N GLU A 262 -0.20 14.22 42.17
CA GLU A 262 1.25 14.45 42.16
C GLU A 262 1.72 15.11 43.46
N ARG A 263 1.01 16.16 43.91
CA ARG A 263 1.29 16.82 45.19
C ARG A 263 1.19 15.86 46.38
N GLN A 264 0.19 14.98 46.40
CA GLN A 264 0.04 13.97 47.44
C GLN A 264 1.25 13.03 47.50
N THR A 265 1.78 12.63 46.35
CA THR A 265 2.98 11.78 46.24
C THR A 265 4.20 12.49 46.84
N VAL A 266 4.46 13.73 46.44
CA VAL A 266 5.60 14.54 46.97
C VAL A 266 5.51 14.69 48.50
N LEU A 267 4.32 14.94 49.04
CA LEU A 267 4.11 15.02 50.49
C LEU A 267 4.33 13.67 51.18
N ALA A 268 3.94 12.57 50.55
CA ALA A 268 4.08 11.22 51.12
C ALA A 268 5.53 10.76 51.24
N GLU A 269 6.42 11.20 50.34
CA GLU A 269 7.84 10.84 50.33
C GLU A 269 8.69 11.60 51.37
N LEU A 270 8.21 12.75 51.86
CA LEU A 270 8.95 13.58 52.81
C LEU A 270 9.15 12.87 54.15
N ARG A 271 10.41 12.65 54.55
CA ARG A 271 10.81 12.02 55.82
C ARG A 271 12.02 12.71 56.44
N MET A 272 12.04 12.84 57.76
CA MET A 272 13.21 13.34 58.50
C MET A 272 14.33 12.29 58.51
N PRO A 273 15.59 12.66 58.22
CA PRO A 273 16.72 11.74 58.33
C PRO A 273 16.93 11.25 59.77
N ALA A 274 17.25 9.96 59.93
CA ALA A 274 17.33 9.30 61.24
C ALA A 274 18.41 9.88 62.19
N ALA A 275 19.43 10.56 61.65
CA ALA A 275 20.48 11.19 62.46
C ALA A 275 20.03 12.50 63.13
N VAL A 276 19.01 13.19 62.58
CA VAL A 276 18.61 14.54 63.03
C VAL A 276 18.28 14.64 64.53
N PRO A 277 17.52 13.71 65.15
CA PRO A 277 17.17 13.80 66.57
C PRO A 277 18.37 13.78 67.53
N THR A 278 19.50 13.19 67.14
CA THR A 278 20.70 13.03 68.00
C THR A 278 21.86 13.93 67.60
N LEU A 279 21.80 14.62 66.46
CA LEU A 279 22.90 15.47 65.98
C LEU A 279 23.21 16.65 66.91
N ALA A 280 22.20 17.24 67.56
CA ALA A 280 22.40 18.35 68.50
C ALA A 280 23.17 17.91 69.77
N SER A 281 22.80 16.76 70.34
CA SER A 281 23.51 16.19 71.50
C SER A 281 24.89 15.66 71.12
N ALA A 282 25.04 15.04 69.96
CA ALA A 282 26.34 14.61 69.43
C ALA A 282 27.30 15.80 69.21
N ARG A 283 26.81 16.93 68.69
CA ARG A 283 27.62 18.14 68.47
C ARG A 283 28.08 18.74 69.79
N ARG A 284 27.21 18.78 70.81
CA ARG A 284 27.57 19.25 72.15
C ARG A 284 28.63 18.35 72.80
N ALA A 285 28.41 17.04 72.80
CA ALA A 285 29.36 16.07 73.37
C ALA A 285 30.73 16.12 72.69
N ALA A 286 30.78 16.28 71.36
CA ALA A 286 32.03 16.42 70.63
C ALA A 286 32.76 17.74 70.96
N ALA A 287 32.03 18.85 71.13
CA ALA A 287 32.62 20.13 71.53
C ALA A 287 33.18 20.09 72.97
N GLU A 288 32.42 19.53 73.92
CA GLU A 288 32.86 19.34 75.32
C GLU A 288 34.11 18.44 75.40
N SER A 289 34.17 17.40 74.55
CA SER A 289 35.34 16.52 74.46
C SER A 289 36.58 17.25 73.96
N VAL A 290 36.44 18.13 72.95
CA VAL A 290 37.55 18.96 72.44
C VAL A 290 38.02 19.94 73.51
N GLU A 291 37.11 20.60 74.22
CA GLU A 291 37.43 21.56 75.28
C GLU A 291 38.19 20.88 76.43
N THR A 292 37.68 19.73 76.90
CA THR A 292 38.32 18.96 77.98
C THR A 292 39.73 18.51 77.59
N LEU A 293 39.89 17.92 76.40
CA LEU A 293 41.20 17.44 75.93
C LEU A 293 42.17 18.59 75.62
N ALA A 294 41.68 19.76 75.20
CA ALA A 294 42.51 20.94 75.01
C ALA A 294 43.05 21.46 76.35
N ALA A 295 42.22 21.48 77.39
CA ALA A 295 42.65 21.82 78.74
C ALA A 295 43.67 20.81 79.29
N ASP A 296 43.47 19.51 79.05
CA ASP A 296 44.43 18.47 79.45
C ASP A 296 45.77 18.60 78.73
N VAL A 297 45.78 18.91 77.42
CA VAL A 297 47.02 19.18 76.67
C VAL A 297 47.75 20.39 77.26
N ALA A 298 47.05 21.49 77.53
CA ALA A 298 47.67 22.69 78.10
C ALA A 298 48.28 22.44 79.48
N ARG A 299 47.63 21.64 80.33
CA ARG A 299 48.18 21.23 81.63
C ARG A 299 49.45 20.41 81.47
N LEU A 300 49.43 19.38 80.62
CA LEU A 300 50.58 18.50 80.42
C LEU A 300 51.77 19.22 79.74
N GLU A 301 51.51 20.21 78.88
CA GLU A 301 52.55 21.04 78.28
C GLU A 301 53.26 21.92 79.33
N ALA A 302 52.51 22.41 80.32
CA ALA A 302 53.10 23.11 81.47
C ALA A 302 53.96 22.16 82.32
N ASP A 303 53.48 20.93 82.59
CA ASP A 303 54.23 19.89 83.32
C ASP A 303 55.54 19.50 82.58
N GLU A 304 55.49 19.36 81.24
CA GLU A 304 56.69 19.10 80.42
C GLU A 304 57.69 20.26 80.51
N HIS A 305 57.20 21.50 80.45
CA HIS A 305 58.05 22.68 80.55
C HIS A 305 58.74 22.76 81.92
N GLU A 306 58.01 22.55 83.01
CA GLU A 306 58.56 22.55 84.37
C GLU A 306 59.61 21.44 84.57
N ALA A 307 59.34 20.22 84.07
CA ALA A 307 60.29 19.11 84.14
C ALA A 307 61.57 19.39 83.32
N TYR A 308 61.45 20.04 82.16
CA TYR A 308 62.59 20.43 81.34
C TYR A 308 63.42 21.56 81.98
N GLU A 309 62.79 22.56 82.59
CA GLU A 309 63.48 23.61 83.34
C GLU A 309 64.24 23.03 84.55
N ALA A 310 63.62 22.11 85.30
CA ALA A 310 64.25 21.44 86.42
C ALA A 310 65.50 20.63 86.01
N LEU A 311 65.44 19.92 84.87
CA LEU A 311 66.59 19.22 84.30
C LEU A 311 67.70 20.21 83.90
N THR A 312 67.33 21.31 83.24
CA THR A 312 68.28 22.33 82.78
C THR A 312 69.02 23.01 83.95
N ALA A 313 68.31 23.26 85.06
CA ALA A 313 68.87 23.86 86.27
C ALA A 313 69.97 23.00 86.93
N LEU A 314 69.93 21.67 86.77
CA LEU A 314 70.91 20.75 87.36
C LEU A 314 72.25 20.71 86.60
N GLY A 315 72.27 21.16 85.35
CA GLY A 315 73.46 21.29 84.50
C GLY A 315 73.92 19.99 83.84
N ASP A 316 75.09 20.03 83.17
CA ASP A 316 75.61 18.87 82.44
C ASP A 316 76.20 17.79 83.36
N ARG A 317 75.93 16.54 83.01
CA ARG A 317 76.42 15.33 83.68
C ARG A 317 77.94 15.14 83.53
N GLY A 318 78.57 15.78 82.56
CA GLY A 318 80.00 15.65 82.26
C GLY A 318 80.92 16.17 83.37
N ALA A 319 80.64 17.36 83.91
CA ALA A 319 81.48 18.01 84.91
C ALA A 319 81.61 17.25 86.25
N PRO A 320 80.50 16.83 86.93
CA PRO A 320 80.61 16.10 88.18
C PRO A 320 81.24 14.71 88.02
N ARG A 321 81.05 14.06 86.87
CA ARG A 321 81.66 12.76 86.55
C ARG A 321 83.19 12.86 86.40
N ALA A 322 83.69 13.94 85.78
CA ALA A 322 85.12 14.17 85.64
C ALA A 322 85.81 14.48 86.99
N ALA A 323 85.14 15.22 87.87
CA ALA A 323 85.65 15.54 89.21
C ALA A 323 85.78 14.30 90.10
N LEU A 324 84.82 13.36 90.04
CA LEU A 324 84.88 12.09 90.79
C LEU A 324 86.12 11.26 90.40
N ALA A 325 86.43 11.21 89.09
CA ALA A 325 87.59 10.48 88.58
C ALA A 325 88.94 11.09 89.03
N ALA A 326 89.00 12.41 89.26
CA ALA A 326 90.20 13.07 89.76
C ALA A 326 90.47 12.77 91.25
N LEU A 327 89.41 12.62 92.06
CA LEU A 327 89.52 12.19 93.47
C LEU A 327 90.10 10.76 93.58
N ASP A 328 89.61 9.83 92.75
CA ASP A 328 90.12 8.46 92.69
C ASP A 328 91.62 8.39 92.37
N ALA A 329 92.11 9.25 91.48
CA ALA A 329 93.53 9.31 91.12
C ALA A 329 94.40 9.83 92.27
N ARG A 330 93.88 10.78 93.06
CA ARG A 330 94.59 11.41 94.17
C ARG A 330 94.80 10.45 95.35
N GLU A 331 93.74 9.74 95.77
CA GLU A 331 93.82 8.75 96.87
C GLU A 331 94.90 7.68 96.60
N ARG A 332 95.04 7.26 95.34
CA ARG A 332 96.06 6.29 94.91
C ARG A 332 97.48 6.85 95.03
N LEU A 333 97.74 8.05 94.48
CA LEU A 333 99.07 8.67 94.49
C LEU A 333 99.54 9.07 95.90
N GLU A 334 98.63 9.53 96.78
CA GLU A 334 98.96 9.82 98.18
C GLU A 334 99.52 8.59 98.91
N THR A 335 98.92 7.42 98.67
CA THR A 335 99.35 6.15 99.25
C THR A 335 100.74 5.71 98.75
N GLU A 336 101.02 5.90 97.45
CA GLU A 336 102.29 5.53 96.84
C GLU A 336 103.45 6.44 97.26
N ALA A 337 103.21 7.76 97.31
CA ALA A 337 104.21 8.74 97.75
C ALA A 337 104.63 8.52 99.22
N ALA A 338 103.68 8.20 100.10
CA ALA A 338 103.97 7.89 101.51
C ALA A 338 104.90 6.68 101.67
N ARG A 339 104.71 5.62 100.87
CA ARG A 339 105.59 4.43 100.88
C ARG A 339 107.00 4.74 100.40
N ALA A 340 107.13 5.55 99.34
CA ALA A 340 108.43 5.92 98.79
C ALA A 340 109.26 6.78 99.76
N ARG A 341 108.64 7.72 100.49
CA ARG A 341 109.30 8.49 101.55
C ARG A 341 109.90 7.60 102.65
N ALA A 342 109.12 6.63 103.13
CA ALA A 342 109.57 5.73 104.19
C ALA A 342 110.80 4.90 103.75
N ALA A 343 110.83 4.44 102.50
CA ALA A 343 111.99 3.72 101.94
C ALA A 343 113.23 4.62 101.81
N ALA A 344 113.06 5.89 101.42
CA ALA A 344 114.17 6.85 101.33
C ALA A 344 114.80 7.14 102.69
N ALA A 345 113.98 7.32 103.73
CA ALA A 345 114.47 7.55 105.10
C ALA A 345 115.29 6.36 105.61
N SER A 346 114.80 5.13 105.43
CA SER A 346 115.51 3.93 105.87
C SER A 346 116.85 3.71 105.13
N ALA A 347 116.91 4.01 103.84
CA ALA A 347 118.14 3.89 103.07
C ALA A 347 119.20 4.93 103.45
N ALA A 348 118.79 6.13 103.86
CA ALA A 348 119.69 7.17 104.36
C ALA A 348 120.34 6.79 105.70
N GLU A 349 119.59 6.19 106.62
CA GLU A 349 120.13 5.68 107.90
C GLU A 349 121.20 4.59 107.69
N ALA A 350 120.98 3.69 106.72
CA ALA A 350 121.95 2.63 106.41
C ALA A 350 123.27 3.18 105.81
N LEU A 351 123.21 4.28 105.04
CA LEU A 351 124.40 4.97 104.53
C LEU A 351 125.22 5.60 105.65
N ASP A 352 124.57 6.28 106.59
CA ASP A 352 125.25 6.93 107.71
C ASP A 352 126.00 5.91 108.58
N GLY A 353 125.38 4.75 108.86
CA GLY A 353 126.03 3.64 109.55
C GLY A 353 127.25 3.07 108.81
N ALA A 354 127.14 2.84 107.50
CA ALA A 354 128.23 2.29 106.70
C ALA A 354 129.42 3.27 106.55
N ALA A 355 129.14 4.59 106.48
CA ALA A 355 130.17 5.63 106.45
C ALA A 355 130.96 5.68 107.77
N GLY A 356 130.27 5.53 108.91
CA GLY A 356 130.90 5.44 110.23
C GLY A 356 131.87 4.27 110.37
N GLU A 357 131.49 3.07 109.89
CA GLU A 357 132.36 1.89 109.91
C GLU A 357 133.59 2.04 109.01
N GLN A 358 133.44 2.67 107.84
CA GLN A 358 134.55 2.96 106.93
C GLN A 358 135.60 3.85 107.60
N ALA A 359 135.19 4.96 108.22
CA ALA A 359 136.09 5.88 108.89
C ALA A 359 136.89 5.18 110.01
N ALA A 360 136.21 4.36 110.83
CA ALA A 360 136.85 3.62 111.91
C ALA A 360 137.89 2.60 111.40
N ALA A 361 137.59 1.89 110.32
CA ALA A 361 138.49 0.89 109.75
C ALA A 361 139.73 1.51 109.09
N GLU A 362 139.61 2.68 108.47
CA GLU A 362 140.76 3.41 107.89
C GLU A 362 141.71 3.93 108.97
N GLN A 363 141.18 4.44 110.08
CA GLN A 363 141.99 4.91 111.21
C GLN A 363 142.80 3.77 111.86
N ALA A 364 142.19 2.58 111.99
CA ALA A 364 142.88 1.39 112.49
C ALA A 364 144.02 0.93 111.57
N LEU A 365 143.85 1.05 110.25
CA LEU A 365 144.90 0.76 109.26
C LEU A 365 146.08 1.72 109.41
N ALA A 366 145.83 3.02 109.48
CA ALA A 366 146.89 4.03 109.65
C ALA A 366 147.71 3.80 110.93
N THR A 367 147.03 3.46 112.03
CA THR A 367 147.68 3.17 113.33
C THR A 367 148.61 1.94 113.24
N ALA A 368 148.19 0.89 112.54
CA ALA A 368 148.99 -0.33 112.38
C ALA A 368 150.22 -0.11 111.48
N GLU A 369 150.15 0.79 110.49
CA GLU A 369 151.29 1.16 109.65
C GLU A 369 152.35 1.91 110.46
N GLU A 370 151.94 2.90 111.26
CA GLU A 370 152.86 3.71 112.06
C GLU A 370 153.62 2.89 113.11
N GLN A 371 152.93 1.93 113.75
CA GLN A 371 153.52 1.08 114.78
C GLN A 371 154.59 0.12 114.23
N ARG A 372 154.41 -0.34 112.98
CA ARG A 372 155.38 -1.17 112.27
C ARG A 372 156.63 -0.38 111.89
N GLU A 373 156.48 0.87 111.44
CA GLU A 373 157.59 1.77 111.09
C GLU A 373 158.49 2.01 112.32
N ARG A 374 157.88 2.37 113.46
CA ARG A 374 158.61 2.64 114.72
C ARG A 374 159.46 1.45 115.19
N LEU A 375 158.95 0.22 115.09
CA LEU A 375 159.69 -0.99 115.49
C LEU A 375 160.85 -1.31 114.56
N ARG A 376 160.75 -0.94 113.27
CA ARG A 376 161.81 -1.13 112.29
C ARG A 376 163.01 -0.22 112.58
N ASP A 377 162.75 1.03 112.94
CA ASP A 377 163.79 2.01 113.29
C ASP A 377 164.51 1.64 114.59
N ALA A 378 163.77 1.15 115.60
CA ALA A 378 164.31 0.81 116.92
C ALA A 378 165.40 -0.30 116.89
N HIS A 379 165.38 -1.21 115.92
CA HIS A 379 166.32 -2.35 115.85
C HIS A 379 167.44 -2.20 114.81
N ALA A 380 167.68 -0.99 114.31
CA ALA A 380 168.70 -0.71 113.29
C ALA A 380 170.14 -1.12 113.70
N ALA A 381 170.49 -0.95 114.99
CA ALA A 381 171.81 -1.32 115.51
C ALA A 381 172.07 -2.84 115.52
N ALA A 382 171.04 -3.65 115.84
CA ALA A 382 171.13 -5.12 115.82
C ALA A 382 171.36 -5.66 114.42
N HIS A 383 170.94 -4.92 113.39
CA HIS A 383 171.14 -5.27 112.00
C HIS A 383 172.55 -4.89 111.47
N LEU A 384 173.25 -3.96 112.14
CA LEU A 384 174.59 -3.48 111.78
C LEU A 384 175.68 -4.49 112.18
N VAL A 385 175.48 -5.19 113.30
CA VAL A 385 176.39 -6.22 113.84
C VAL A 385 176.61 -7.36 112.85
N ASN A 386 175.58 -7.73 112.08
CA ASN A 386 175.66 -8.76 111.04
C ASN A 386 176.61 -8.40 109.88
N ARG A 387 177.22 -7.21 109.87
CA ARG A 387 178.07 -6.71 108.79
C ARG A 387 179.49 -6.27 109.23
N LEU A 388 179.92 -6.56 110.47
CA LEU A 388 181.26 -6.19 110.99
C LEU A 388 182.23 -7.39 110.94
N GLU A 389 183.51 -7.14 110.61
CA GLU A 389 184.59 -8.15 110.56
C GLU A 389 185.84 -7.69 111.35
N VAL A 390 186.52 -8.61 112.07
CA VAL A 390 187.73 -8.32 112.87
C VAL A 390 188.91 -7.96 111.95
N GLY A 391 189.59 -6.85 112.22
CA GLY A 391 190.72 -6.35 111.44
C GLY A 391 190.37 -5.32 110.36
N LEU A 392 189.08 -5.15 110.01
CA LEU A 392 188.62 -4.06 109.15
C LEU A 392 188.19 -2.85 109.99
N PRO A 393 188.38 -1.61 109.49
CA PRO A 393 187.95 -0.42 110.20
C PRO A 393 186.42 -0.35 110.26
N CYS A 394 185.88 -0.12 111.46
CA CYS A 394 184.44 0.02 111.69
C CYS A 394 183.83 1.13 110.80
N PRO A 395 182.72 0.91 110.08
CA PRO A 395 182.13 1.91 109.17
C PRO A 395 181.54 3.13 109.89
N VAL A 396 181.38 3.06 111.22
CA VAL A 396 180.89 4.18 112.05
C VAL A 396 182.04 5.01 112.61
N CYS A 397 183.08 4.38 113.18
CA CYS A 397 184.14 5.08 113.91
C CYS A 397 185.56 4.94 113.32
N ARG A 398 185.72 4.15 112.24
CA ARG A 398 186.95 3.91 111.47
C ARG A 398 188.14 3.30 112.24
N HIS A 399 187.94 2.91 113.50
CA HIS A 399 188.95 2.17 114.25
C HIS A 399 188.95 0.69 113.85
N PRO A 400 190.12 0.02 113.82
CA PRO A 400 190.21 -1.41 113.59
C PRO A 400 189.44 -2.18 114.67
N VAL A 401 188.55 -3.08 114.26
CA VAL A 401 187.76 -3.89 115.19
C VAL A 401 188.65 -4.97 115.80
N ALA A 402 188.88 -4.88 117.12
CA ALA A 402 189.74 -5.81 117.87
C ALA A 402 188.99 -7.05 118.37
N GLU A 403 187.68 -6.93 118.64
CA GLU A 403 186.82 -8.04 119.05
C GLU A 403 185.36 -7.75 118.63
N LEU A 404 184.63 -8.76 118.13
CA LEU A 404 183.23 -8.59 117.72
C LEU A 404 182.29 -8.82 118.92
N PRO A 405 181.41 -7.86 119.25
CA PRO A 405 180.47 -8.01 120.34
C PRO A 405 179.35 -8.99 119.94
N ARG A 406 179.06 -9.96 120.82
CA ARG A 406 177.89 -10.82 120.68
C ARG A 406 176.65 -10.08 121.18
N HIS A 407 175.61 -10.04 120.35
CA HIS A 407 174.29 -9.53 120.70
C HIS A 407 173.23 -10.59 120.37
N GLU A 408 172.23 -10.77 121.23
CA GLU A 408 171.07 -11.62 120.94
C GLU A 408 170.15 -10.96 119.89
N PRO A 409 169.50 -11.75 119.00
CA PRO A 409 168.58 -11.22 118.00
C PRO A 409 167.21 -10.83 118.63
N PRO A 410 166.58 -9.71 118.23
CA PRO A 410 165.28 -9.31 118.78
C PRO A 410 164.07 -10.00 118.12
N ALA A 411 163.03 -10.27 118.92
CA ALA A 411 161.84 -11.05 118.55
C ALA A 411 160.63 -10.23 118.02
N ASP A 412 160.68 -8.90 117.96
CA ASP A 412 159.45 -8.08 117.97
C ASP A 412 158.87 -7.60 116.62
N VAL A 413 159.47 -7.92 115.47
CA VAL A 413 159.01 -7.35 114.16
C VAL A 413 157.86 -8.12 113.50
N ARG A 414 157.77 -9.45 113.68
CA ARG A 414 156.76 -10.29 112.99
C ARG A 414 155.31 -10.10 113.49
N ALA A 415 155.13 -9.64 114.72
CA ALA A 415 153.80 -9.41 115.29
C ALA A 415 153.12 -8.19 114.64
N ALA A 416 153.89 -7.13 114.34
CA ALA A 416 153.38 -5.92 113.71
C ALA A 416 152.91 -6.14 112.26
N ASP A 417 153.60 -6.98 111.49
CA ASP A 417 153.20 -7.31 110.10
C ASP A 417 151.81 -7.97 110.02
N ARG A 418 151.47 -8.85 110.98
CA ARG A 418 150.14 -9.50 111.03
C ARG A 418 149.03 -8.52 111.40
N ALA A 419 149.30 -7.60 112.33
CA ALA A 419 148.34 -6.57 112.72
C ALA A 419 147.99 -5.63 111.55
N LEU A 420 148.99 -5.25 110.75
CA LEU A 420 148.80 -4.45 109.54
C LEU A 420 147.92 -5.15 108.51
N ALA A 421 148.18 -6.42 108.21
CA ALA A 421 147.38 -7.19 107.26
C ALA A 421 145.90 -7.26 107.67
N GLY A 422 145.63 -7.50 108.96
CA GLY A 422 144.26 -7.56 109.49
C GLY A 422 143.53 -6.21 109.54
N ALA A 423 144.26 -5.09 109.60
CA ALA A 423 143.67 -3.76 109.50
C ALA A 423 143.34 -3.38 108.05
N ARG A 424 144.19 -3.80 107.09
CA ARG A 424 144.01 -3.51 105.66
C ARG A 424 142.75 -4.16 105.08
N ASP A 425 142.51 -5.43 105.43
CA ASP A 425 141.33 -6.19 105.00
C ASP A 425 140.02 -5.61 105.57
N ARG A 426 140.04 -5.11 106.81
CA ARG A 426 138.88 -4.44 107.43
C ARG A 426 138.53 -3.13 106.71
N ALA A 427 139.52 -2.30 106.40
CA ALA A 427 139.30 -1.04 105.67
C ALA A 427 138.70 -1.29 104.26
N GLN A 428 139.17 -2.34 103.56
CA GLN A 428 138.64 -2.67 102.23
C GLN A 428 137.17 -3.12 102.29
N ARG A 429 136.78 -3.95 103.25
CA ARG A 429 135.37 -4.36 103.43
C ARG A 429 134.46 -3.19 103.76
N ALA A 430 134.89 -2.29 104.65
CA ALA A 430 134.08 -1.16 105.06
C ALA A 430 133.83 -0.15 103.91
N ARG A 431 134.84 0.10 103.06
CA ARG A 431 134.68 0.89 101.82
C ARG A 431 133.63 0.33 100.87
N ALA A 432 133.64 -0.99 100.65
CA ALA A 432 132.67 -1.64 99.76
C ALA A 432 131.24 -1.57 100.30
N ALA A 433 131.07 -1.65 101.63
CA ALA A 433 129.77 -1.52 102.28
C ALA A 433 129.19 -0.11 102.13
N CYS A 434 130.00 0.94 102.34
CA CYS A 434 129.58 2.33 102.20
C CYS A 434 129.11 2.68 100.78
N ALA A 435 129.88 2.29 99.75
CA ALA A 435 129.51 2.54 98.35
C ALA A 435 128.16 1.89 97.95
N LYS A 436 127.86 0.71 98.50
CA LYS A 436 126.57 0.03 98.27
C LYS A 436 125.40 0.76 98.93
N ALA A 437 125.60 1.24 100.16
CA ALA A 437 124.57 2.01 100.87
C ALA A 437 124.28 3.36 100.19
N GLU A 438 125.30 4.00 99.63
CA GLU A 438 125.17 5.30 98.94
C GLU A 438 124.28 5.20 97.69
N THR A 439 124.48 4.16 96.88
CA THR A 439 123.66 3.89 95.69
C THR A 439 122.20 3.65 96.06
N SER A 440 121.94 2.92 97.15
CA SER A 440 120.59 2.62 97.62
C SER A 440 119.85 3.87 98.11
N ALA A 441 120.53 4.76 98.85
CA ALA A 441 119.96 6.00 99.35
C ALA A 441 119.55 6.95 98.20
N SER A 442 120.41 7.11 97.19
CA SER A 442 120.14 7.97 96.03
C SER A 442 118.92 7.51 95.22
N MET A 443 118.75 6.19 95.03
CA MET A 443 117.63 5.63 94.26
C MET A 443 116.28 5.92 94.94
N HIS A 444 116.16 5.64 96.23
CA HIS A 444 114.90 5.83 96.95
C HIS A 444 114.54 7.31 97.12
N ALA A 445 115.52 8.20 97.29
CA ALA A 445 115.29 9.65 97.35
C ALA A 445 114.71 10.20 96.03
N THR A 446 115.23 9.73 94.89
CA THR A 446 114.75 10.12 93.56
C THR A 446 113.30 9.64 93.34
N GLN A 447 112.99 8.41 93.76
CA GLN A 447 111.65 7.84 93.63
C GLN A 447 110.60 8.59 94.48
N ALA A 448 110.94 8.97 95.71
CA ALA A 448 110.04 9.75 96.57
C ALA A 448 109.73 11.12 95.96
N THR A 449 110.75 11.84 95.47
CA THR A 449 110.60 13.18 94.87
C THR A 449 109.69 13.17 93.64
N ARG A 450 109.80 12.14 92.78
CA ARG A 450 108.96 12.00 91.59
C ARG A 450 107.47 11.87 91.95
N LEU A 451 107.13 10.95 92.86
CA LEU A 451 105.74 10.69 93.24
C LEU A 451 105.09 11.90 93.94
N GLU A 452 105.88 12.68 94.68
CA GLU A 452 105.42 13.93 95.28
C GLU A 452 105.06 14.99 94.24
N SER A 453 105.83 15.09 93.15
CA SER A 453 105.53 16.02 92.06
C SER A 453 104.25 15.63 91.31
N GLU A 454 104.01 14.33 91.10
CA GLU A 454 102.81 13.81 90.45
C GLU A 454 101.56 14.06 91.30
N LEU A 455 101.68 13.91 92.63
CA LEU A 455 100.61 14.24 93.57
C LEU A 455 100.29 15.75 93.61
N ALA A 456 101.31 16.61 93.54
CA ALA A 456 101.13 18.06 93.55
C ALA A 456 100.44 18.60 92.28
N ALA A 457 100.50 17.86 91.16
CA ALA A 457 99.86 18.24 89.91
C ALA A 457 98.34 17.99 89.87
N LEU A 458 97.78 17.26 90.85
CA LEU A 458 96.35 16.99 90.92
C LEU A 458 95.56 18.13 91.59
N PRO A 459 94.36 18.46 91.09
CA PRO A 459 93.51 19.49 91.68
C PRO A 459 93.13 19.20 93.14
N ALA A 460 92.74 20.24 93.87
CA ALA A 460 92.34 20.14 95.27
C ALA A 460 91.14 19.18 95.44
N PRO A 461 91.07 18.42 96.55
CA PRO A 461 90.00 17.45 96.75
C PRO A 461 88.64 18.17 96.92
N GLY A 462 87.65 17.75 96.13
CA GLY A 462 86.23 18.08 96.33
C GLY A 462 85.49 17.02 97.14
N ASP A 463 84.21 17.26 97.47
CA ASP A 463 83.37 16.31 98.21
C ASP A 463 82.78 15.23 97.26
N ARG A 464 83.16 13.97 97.49
CA ARG A 464 82.68 12.80 96.73
C ARG A 464 81.15 12.62 96.85
N ALA A 465 80.59 12.80 98.05
CA ALA A 465 79.17 12.56 98.30
C ALA A 465 78.29 13.60 97.57
N GLU A 466 78.76 14.85 97.49
CA GLU A 466 78.07 15.94 96.78
C GLU A 466 78.00 15.66 95.26
N LEU A 467 79.09 15.18 94.67
CA LEU A 467 79.18 14.87 93.25
C LEU A 467 78.28 13.69 92.85
N GLU A 468 78.22 12.63 93.68
CA GLU A 468 77.34 11.48 93.46
C GLU A 468 75.86 11.84 93.61
N ALA A 469 75.51 12.63 94.62
CA ALA A 469 74.15 13.13 94.83
C ALA A 469 73.66 13.98 93.64
N ARG A 470 74.53 14.83 93.09
CA ARG A 470 74.21 15.67 91.93
C ARG A 470 73.97 14.84 90.65
N LEU A 471 74.75 13.78 90.42
CA LEU A 471 74.54 12.87 89.29
C LEU A 471 73.22 12.10 89.40
N ALA A 472 72.84 11.67 90.61
CA ALA A 472 71.56 11.00 90.85
C ALA A 472 70.36 11.95 90.63
N ALA A 473 70.49 13.22 91.04
CA ALA A 473 69.47 14.24 90.81
C ALA A 473 69.26 14.50 89.31
N ILE A 474 70.33 14.62 88.52
CA ILE A 474 70.26 14.80 87.05
C ILE A 474 69.54 13.61 86.40
N ALA A 475 69.88 12.38 86.76
CA ALA A 475 69.25 11.19 86.17
C ALA A 475 67.74 11.10 86.45
N LYS A 476 67.32 11.46 87.67
CA LYS A 476 65.89 11.48 88.04
C LYS A 476 65.12 12.57 87.30
N ALA A 477 65.71 13.75 87.13
CA ALA A 477 65.08 14.85 86.39
C ALA A 477 64.92 14.52 84.90
N ASP A 478 65.90 13.81 84.31
CA ASP A 478 65.86 13.38 82.90
C ASP A 478 64.72 12.38 82.63
N GLU A 479 64.52 11.42 83.55
CA GLU A 479 63.41 10.47 83.49
C GLU A 479 62.04 11.16 83.56
N LEU A 480 61.87 12.12 84.48
CA LEU A 480 60.64 12.88 84.62
C LEU A 480 60.34 13.74 83.38
N ALA A 481 61.35 14.38 82.79
CA ALA A 481 61.20 15.16 81.56
C ALA A 481 60.80 14.26 80.37
N ALA A 482 61.33 13.04 80.27
CA ALA A 482 60.94 12.08 79.25
C ALA A 482 59.48 11.62 79.41
N GLN A 483 59.04 11.32 80.65
CA GLN A 483 57.66 10.92 80.94
C GLN A 483 56.65 12.03 80.61
N ALA A 484 56.97 13.28 80.97
CA ALA A 484 56.10 14.42 80.68
C ALA A 484 55.95 14.66 79.16
N ARG A 485 57.03 14.53 78.39
CA ARG A 485 57.01 14.64 76.92
C ARG A 485 56.10 13.58 76.26
N ASP A 486 56.19 12.33 76.69
CA ASP A 486 55.36 11.26 76.15
C ASP A 486 53.88 11.46 76.51
N ALA A 487 53.58 11.98 77.70
CA ALA A 487 52.23 12.33 78.11
C ALA A 487 51.62 13.44 77.23
N VAL A 488 52.38 14.52 76.95
CA VAL A 488 51.96 15.59 76.02
C VAL A 488 51.67 15.04 74.63
N ARG A 489 52.53 14.17 74.11
CA ARG A 489 52.35 13.56 72.78
C ARG A 489 51.07 12.74 72.70
N ALA A 490 50.77 11.94 73.72
CA ALA A 490 49.55 11.13 73.80
C ALA A 490 48.29 12.00 73.88
N ALA A 491 48.32 13.06 74.69
CA ALA A 491 47.21 14.00 74.86
C ALA A 491 46.91 14.78 73.56
N ARG A 492 47.95 15.25 72.85
CA ARG A 492 47.80 15.91 71.53
C ARG A 492 47.13 15.00 70.51
N ALA A 493 47.51 13.72 70.46
CA ALA A 493 46.88 12.74 69.57
C ALA A 493 45.41 12.46 69.92
N ALA A 494 45.04 12.51 71.20
CA ALA A 494 43.65 12.38 71.64
C ALA A 494 42.81 13.61 71.26
N LEU A 495 43.35 14.82 71.45
CA LEU A 495 42.72 16.07 71.05
C LEU A 495 42.44 16.12 69.53
N GLU A 496 43.39 15.69 68.71
CA GLU A 496 43.22 15.68 67.25
C GLU A 496 42.11 14.73 66.80
N ARG A 497 41.99 13.55 67.43
CA ARG A 497 40.87 12.64 67.18
C ARG A 497 39.52 13.25 67.57
N ALA A 498 39.45 13.95 68.70
CA ALA A 498 38.23 14.63 69.13
C ALA A 498 37.84 15.77 68.18
N ARG A 499 38.80 16.55 67.69
CA ARG A 499 38.59 17.59 66.67
C ARG A 499 38.02 17.00 65.38
N SER A 500 38.61 15.91 64.88
CA SER A 500 38.11 15.24 63.68
C SER A 500 36.67 14.72 63.83
N GLU A 501 36.29 14.21 65.00
CA GLU A 501 34.90 13.77 65.23
C GLU A 501 33.94 14.97 65.35
N ALA A 502 34.35 16.06 66.00
CA ALA A 502 33.57 17.29 66.05
C ALA A 502 33.30 17.87 64.64
N ASP A 503 34.32 17.90 63.77
CA ASP A 503 34.20 18.34 62.37
C ASP A 503 33.29 17.44 61.54
N LYS A 504 33.34 16.13 61.79
CA LYS A 504 32.44 15.16 61.13
C LYS A 504 30.99 15.39 61.53
N VAL A 505 30.71 15.56 62.83
CA VAL A 505 29.35 15.85 63.32
C VAL A 505 28.86 17.21 62.83
N ALA A 506 29.73 18.22 62.76
CA ALA A 506 29.40 19.53 62.19
C ALA A 506 29.02 19.44 60.70
N ARG A 507 29.78 18.68 59.89
CA ARG A 507 29.43 18.43 58.48
C ARG A 507 28.12 17.67 58.31
N GLN A 508 27.84 16.71 59.18
CA GLN A 508 26.55 15.99 59.16
C GLN A 508 25.37 16.91 59.49
N ALA A 509 25.51 17.81 60.46
CA ALA A 509 24.52 18.82 60.78
C ALA A 509 24.26 19.78 59.60
N GLU A 510 25.32 20.25 58.93
CA GLU A 510 25.19 21.13 57.77
C GLU A 510 24.53 20.43 56.57
N SER A 511 24.91 19.18 56.30
CA SER A 511 24.27 18.36 55.26
C SER A 511 22.78 18.16 55.53
N ALA A 512 22.41 17.92 56.79
CA ALA A 512 21.01 17.76 57.18
C ALA A 512 20.21 19.07 57.10
N TRP A 513 20.84 20.23 57.31
CA TRP A 513 20.23 21.54 57.02
C TRP A 513 19.97 21.73 55.52
N ARG A 514 20.95 21.43 54.66
CA ARG A 514 20.77 21.51 53.20
C ARG A 514 19.69 20.57 52.70
N ALA A 515 19.58 19.37 53.28
CA ALA A 515 18.53 18.42 52.96
C ALA A 515 17.13 18.97 53.33
N LEU A 516 17.02 19.67 54.47
CA LEU A 516 15.79 20.33 54.89
C LEU A 516 15.38 21.48 53.97
N GLU A 517 16.34 22.34 53.61
CA GLU A 517 16.13 23.46 52.67
C GLU A 517 15.68 22.95 51.30
N ALA A 518 16.40 21.97 50.73
CA ALA A 518 16.03 21.37 49.46
C ALA A 518 14.66 20.68 49.50
N ALA A 519 14.31 20.02 50.61
CA ALA A 519 13.00 19.41 50.79
C ALA A 519 11.88 20.47 50.81
N ARG A 520 12.09 21.60 51.51
CA ARG A 520 11.15 22.73 51.53
C ARG A 520 11.01 23.39 50.16
N ASP A 521 12.12 23.62 49.46
CA ASP A 521 12.09 24.30 48.16
C ASP A 521 11.34 23.48 47.10
N ARG A 522 11.50 22.15 47.11
CA ARG A 522 10.68 21.26 46.25
C ARG A 522 9.18 21.40 46.52
N LEU A 523 8.80 21.63 47.78
CA LEU A 523 7.40 21.83 48.16
C LEU A 523 6.86 23.21 47.77
N LEU A 524 7.72 24.23 47.64
CA LEU A 524 7.35 25.56 47.15
C LEU A 524 7.08 25.56 45.63
N VAL A 525 7.82 24.76 44.86
CA VAL A 525 7.65 24.66 43.41
C VAL A 525 6.40 23.82 43.03
N ALA A 526 5.96 22.91 43.90
CA ALA A 526 4.84 21.98 43.67
C ALA A 526 3.42 22.61 43.76
N GLY A 527 3.24 23.85 43.31
CA GLY A 527 1.94 24.48 43.04
C GLY A 527 1.50 25.58 44.02
N ALA A 528 0.53 26.39 43.59
CA ALA A 528 0.00 27.57 44.31
C ALA A 528 -0.51 27.22 45.73
N GLN A 529 -0.22 28.10 46.69
CA GLN A 529 -0.37 27.80 48.13
C GLN A 529 -1.34 28.77 48.80
N ASP A 530 -2.48 28.24 49.24
CA ASP A 530 -3.28 28.85 50.32
C ASP A 530 -2.61 28.62 51.69
N ASP A 531 -1.79 27.58 51.84
CA ASP A 531 -1.03 27.24 53.05
C ASP A 531 0.43 26.83 52.70
N PRO A 532 1.39 27.78 52.70
CA PRO A 532 2.79 27.51 52.35
C PRO A 532 3.56 26.77 53.46
N PRO A 533 4.63 26.01 53.12
CA PRO A 533 5.47 25.39 54.14
C PRO A 533 6.11 26.44 55.04
N PRO A 534 6.27 26.15 56.35
CA PRO A 534 6.77 27.12 57.33
C PRO A 534 8.16 27.65 56.96
N PRO A 535 8.50 28.90 57.34
CA PRO A 535 9.85 29.43 57.17
C PRO A 535 10.86 28.65 58.02
N LEU A 536 12.06 28.43 57.47
CA LEU A 536 13.14 27.74 58.20
C LEU A 536 13.93 28.75 59.03
N VAL A 537 14.03 28.51 60.33
CA VAL A 537 14.90 29.26 61.25
C VAL A 537 16.07 28.35 61.65
N ARG A 538 17.31 28.76 61.35
CA ARG A 538 18.54 27.97 61.59
C ARG A 538 19.00 27.96 63.06
N GLU A 539 18.07 27.71 63.98
CA GLU A 539 18.34 27.60 65.42
C GLU A 539 18.40 26.14 65.88
N ASP A 540 17.37 25.35 65.55
CA ASP A 540 17.26 23.95 65.93
C ASP A 540 16.79 23.12 64.74
N LEU A 541 17.69 22.26 64.25
CA LEU A 541 17.45 21.41 63.09
C LEU A 541 16.33 20.38 63.34
N HIS A 542 16.26 19.81 64.55
CA HIS A 542 15.24 18.83 64.89
C HIS A 542 13.87 19.50 64.97
N ARG A 543 13.80 20.67 65.61
CA ARG A 543 12.58 21.49 65.64
C ARG A 543 12.13 21.88 64.24
N ALA A 544 13.05 22.36 63.39
CA ALA A 544 12.72 22.77 62.02
C ALA A 544 12.20 21.60 61.16
N TRP A 545 12.79 20.40 61.28
CA TRP A 545 12.25 19.18 60.67
C TRP A 545 10.86 18.83 61.23
N THR A 546 10.67 18.95 62.54
CA THR A 546 9.39 18.61 63.20
C THR A 546 8.27 19.55 62.77
N GLU A 547 8.53 20.85 62.67
CA GLU A 547 7.59 21.85 62.17
C GLU A 547 7.22 21.61 60.70
N LEU A 548 8.20 21.27 59.85
CA LEU A 548 7.94 20.91 58.45
C LEU A 548 7.12 19.61 58.32
N LEU A 549 7.39 18.59 59.13
CA LEU A 549 6.63 17.34 59.12
C LEU A 549 5.20 17.52 59.66
N ALA A 550 5.00 18.36 60.68
CA ALA A 550 3.67 18.71 61.18
C ALA A 550 2.85 19.47 60.13
N TRP A 551 3.49 20.37 59.37
CA TRP A 551 2.86 21.01 58.21
C TRP A 551 2.54 19.98 57.12
N ARG A 552 3.48 19.09 56.77
CA ARG A 552 3.28 18.02 55.78
C ARG A 552 2.05 17.18 56.11
N ASP A 553 1.84 16.82 57.37
CA ASP A 553 0.71 15.98 57.78
C ASP A 553 -0.64 16.69 57.56
N ARG A 554 -0.73 17.98 57.90
CA ARG A 554 -1.92 18.81 57.59
C ARG A 554 -2.12 18.97 56.09
N ALA A 555 -1.06 19.30 55.36
CA ALA A 555 -1.09 19.47 53.91
C ALA A 555 -1.46 18.17 53.18
N ALA A 556 -1.00 17.02 53.67
CA ALA A 556 -1.33 15.70 53.12
C ALA A 556 -2.79 15.33 53.37
N GLN A 557 -3.34 15.70 54.54
CA GLN A 557 -4.75 15.52 54.84
C GLN A 557 -5.63 16.40 53.93
N ALA A 558 -5.26 17.66 53.72
CA ALA A 558 -5.94 18.56 52.79
C ALA A 558 -5.85 18.06 51.34
N ALA A 559 -4.68 17.60 50.90
CA ALA A 559 -4.49 17.02 49.57
C ALA A 559 -5.32 15.74 49.35
N ARG A 560 -5.46 14.88 50.37
CA ARG A 560 -6.35 13.71 50.33
C ARG A 560 -7.81 14.10 50.15
N ALA A 561 -8.28 15.08 50.93
CA ALA A 561 -9.66 15.56 50.83
C ALA A 561 -9.93 16.18 49.45
N ALA A 562 -9.01 17.01 48.95
CA ALA A 562 -9.09 17.61 47.63
C ALA A 562 -9.07 16.55 46.51
N LEU A 563 -8.23 15.51 46.63
CA LEU A 563 -8.19 14.43 45.65
C LEU A 563 -9.53 13.69 45.58
N ALA A 564 -10.10 13.33 46.74
CA ALA A 564 -11.39 12.67 46.81
C ALA A 564 -12.52 13.53 46.18
N GLU A 565 -12.53 14.84 46.44
CA GLU A 565 -13.47 15.77 45.81
C GLU A 565 -13.31 15.81 44.28
N ARG A 566 -12.06 15.85 43.77
CA ARG A 566 -11.80 15.87 42.32
C ARG A 566 -12.13 14.54 41.64
N GLU A 567 -11.90 13.42 42.32
CA GLU A 567 -12.32 12.08 41.86
C GLU A 567 -13.84 12.00 41.78
N GLU A 568 -14.56 12.45 42.81
CA GLU A 568 -16.02 12.48 42.79
C GLU A 568 -16.55 13.38 41.66
N ARG A 569 -15.98 14.57 41.46
CA ARG A 569 -16.33 15.48 40.35
C ARG A 569 -16.08 14.83 38.98
N LEU A 570 -14.98 14.10 38.82
CA LEU A 570 -14.66 13.37 37.60
C LEU A 570 -15.68 12.25 37.33
N ASP A 571 -16.04 11.48 38.36
CA ASP A 571 -17.03 10.42 38.25
C ASP A 571 -18.42 10.98 37.93
N GLN A 572 -18.81 12.10 38.55
CA GLN A 572 -20.05 12.82 38.20
C GLN A 572 -20.03 13.32 36.74
N ALA A 573 -18.90 13.86 36.26
CA ALA A 573 -18.77 14.31 34.87
C ALA A 573 -18.88 13.14 33.87
N ARG A 574 -18.24 12.00 34.17
CA ARG A 574 -18.35 10.76 33.38
C ARG A 574 -19.77 10.21 33.37
N ALA A 575 -20.44 10.18 34.52
CA ALA A 575 -21.83 9.75 34.63
C ALA A 575 -22.78 10.64 33.80
N ARG A 576 -22.57 11.96 33.83
CA ARG A 576 -23.33 12.92 32.99
C ARG A 576 -23.11 12.66 31.50
N LEU A 577 -21.86 12.48 31.07
CA LEU A 577 -21.56 12.14 29.67
C LEU A 577 -22.25 10.84 29.25
N ALA A 578 -22.17 9.80 30.09
CA ALA A 578 -22.82 8.52 29.82
C ALA A 578 -24.35 8.64 29.71
N ALA A 579 -24.97 9.42 30.59
CA ALA A 579 -26.41 9.68 30.56
C ALA A 579 -26.83 10.49 29.31
N ASP A 580 -26.08 11.55 28.98
CA ASP A 580 -26.33 12.38 27.80
C ASP A 580 -26.18 11.54 26.50
N ARG A 581 -25.14 10.69 26.43
CA ARG A 581 -24.95 9.72 25.33
C ARG A 581 -26.06 8.70 25.25
N GLY A 582 -26.51 8.14 26.38
CA GLY A 582 -27.62 7.19 26.44
C GLY A 582 -28.91 7.76 25.87
N ARG A 583 -29.29 8.98 26.29
CA ARG A 583 -30.47 9.67 25.78
C ARG A 583 -30.38 9.97 24.28
N LEU A 584 -29.20 10.35 23.79
CA LEU A 584 -29.00 10.55 22.36
C LEU A 584 -29.10 9.22 21.59
N ALA A 585 -28.50 8.15 22.09
CA ALA A 585 -28.56 6.83 21.47
C ALA A 585 -29.99 6.28 21.39
N GLU A 586 -30.83 6.48 22.42
CA GLU A 586 -32.26 6.12 22.39
C GLU A 586 -33.01 6.88 21.28
N ARG A 587 -32.83 8.20 21.19
CA ARG A 587 -33.43 9.02 20.12
C ARG A 587 -32.97 8.60 18.72
N LEU A 588 -31.70 8.22 18.56
CA LEU A 588 -31.16 7.68 17.32
C LEU A 588 -31.83 6.34 16.95
N ALA A 589 -32.01 5.46 17.93
CA ALA A 589 -32.63 4.15 17.75
C ALA A 589 -34.11 4.23 17.34
N GLU A 590 -34.88 5.19 17.88
CA GLU A 590 -36.25 5.50 17.41
C GLU A 590 -36.29 5.82 15.90
N HIS A 591 -35.19 6.40 15.40
CA HIS A 591 -35.02 6.75 13.99
C HIS A 591 -34.20 5.69 13.23
N GLY A 592 -34.10 4.46 13.76
CA GLY A 592 -33.42 3.33 13.15
C GLY A 592 -31.93 3.54 12.88
N VAL A 593 -31.33 4.58 13.47
CA VAL A 593 -29.89 4.84 13.39
C VAL A 593 -29.22 4.18 14.57
N HIS A 594 -28.34 3.23 14.30
CA HIS A 594 -27.64 2.47 15.33
C HIS A 594 -26.18 2.89 15.32
N ALA A 595 -25.75 3.60 16.37
CA ALA A 595 -24.36 3.98 16.55
C ALA A 595 -23.68 3.11 17.61
N PRO A 596 -22.35 2.90 17.53
CA PRO A 596 -21.59 2.24 18.58
C PRO A 596 -21.75 2.94 19.93
N ARG A 597 -21.73 2.16 21.03
CA ARG A 597 -21.91 2.69 22.40
C ARG A 597 -20.88 3.75 22.81
N ASP A 598 -19.67 3.66 22.27
CA ASP A 598 -18.55 4.58 22.57
C ASP A 598 -18.26 5.55 21.41
N ALA A 599 -19.21 5.74 20.50
CA ALA A 599 -19.04 6.64 19.37
C ALA A 599 -18.76 8.08 19.85
N SER A 600 -17.74 8.70 19.25
CA SER A 600 -17.46 10.11 19.41
C SER A 600 -18.61 10.97 18.86
N PRO A 601 -18.77 12.23 19.31
CA PRO A 601 -19.76 13.16 18.77
C PRO A 601 -19.71 13.26 17.23
N ASP A 602 -18.50 13.24 16.66
CA ASP A 602 -18.32 13.32 15.21
C ASP A 602 -18.77 12.03 14.50
N GLN A 603 -18.53 10.85 15.09
CA GLN A 603 -19.04 9.58 14.57
C GLN A 603 -20.57 9.51 14.64
N LEU A 604 -21.19 10.01 15.72
CA LEU A 604 -22.65 10.07 15.85
C LEU A 604 -23.26 11.00 14.79
N GLY A 605 -22.64 12.16 14.54
CA GLY A 605 -23.05 13.06 13.47
C GLY A 605 -22.94 12.42 12.08
N ALA A 606 -21.83 11.71 11.82
CA ALA A 606 -21.62 10.98 10.57
C ALA A 606 -22.66 9.86 10.34
N GLU A 607 -23.03 9.09 11.37
CA GLU A 607 -24.04 8.02 11.24
C GLU A 607 -25.42 8.56 10.84
N VAL A 608 -25.82 9.71 11.41
CA VAL A 608 -27.10 10.34 11.04
C VAL A 608 -27.03 10.97 9.66
N ALA A 609 -25.94 11.63 9.30
CA ALA A 609 -25.75 12.12 7.94
C ALA A 609 -25.80 10.98 6.91
N ALA A 610 -25.17 9.84 7.22
CA ALA A 610 -25.22 8.64 6.38
C ALA A 610 -26.64 8.06 6.30
N ALA A 611 -27.40 8.05 7.40
CA ALA A 611 -28.79 7.61 7.39
C ALA A 611 -29.69 8.52 6.53
N VAL A 612 -29.52 9.84 6.60
CA VAL A 612 -30.21 10.81 5.74
C VAL A 612 -29.87 10.54 4.27
N ALA A 613 -28.59 10.40 3.93
CA ALA A 613 -28.14 10.15 2.56
C ALA A 613 -28.70 8.82 2.00
N ARG A 614 -28.72 7.75 2.81
CA ARG A 614 -29.31 6.46 2.43
C ARG A 614 -30.81 6.57 2.15
N ALA A 615 -31.55 7.28 3.00
CA ALA A 615 -32.99 7.47 2.83
C ALA A 615 -33.31 8.32 1.58
N ASP A 616 -32.54 9.39 1.34
CA ASP A 616 -32.67 10.26 0.17
C ASP A 616 -32.42 9.49 -1.13
N SER A 617 -31.31 8.74 -1.19
CA SER A 617 -30.98 7.88 -2.34
C SER A 617 -31.99 6.76 -2.57
N ALA A 618 -32.59 6.22 -1.50
CA ALA A 618 -33.66 5.23 -1.62
C ALA A 618 -34.93 5.85 -2.21
N LEU A 619 -35.30 7.06 -1.76
CA LEU A 619 -36.47 7.79 -2.28
C LEU A 619 -36.30 8.14 -3.76
N ASP A 620 -35.13 8.61 -4.17
CA ASP A 620 -34.86 8.95 -5.58
C ASP A 620 -34.94 7.73 -6.50
N ARG A 621 -34.37 6.59 -6.06
CA ARG A 621 -34.48 5.33 -6.81
C ARG A 621 -35.94 4.89 -6.94
N LEU A 622 -36.72 4.96 -5.86
CA LEU A 622 -38.12 4.58 -5.87
C LEU A 622 -38.95 5.48 -6.81
N LYS A 623 -38.69 6.79 -6.84
CA LYS A 623 -39.35 7.74 -7.75
C LYS A 623 -39.07 7.41 -9.23
N GLU A 624 -37.82 7.08 -9.55
CA GLU A 624 -37.44 6.67 -10.91
C GLU A 624 -38.09 5.34 -11.30
N GLU A 625 -38.15 4.35 -10.38
CA GLU A 625 -38.86 3.10 -10.59
C GLU A 625 -40.36 3.32 -10.82
N ARG A 626 -41.00 4.23 -10.07
CA ARG A 626 -42.40 4.62 -10.29
C ARG A 626 -42.63 5.25 -11.65
N ARG A 627 -41.74 6.14 -12.10
CA ARG A 627 -41.84 6.74 -13.44
C ARG A 627 -41.78 5.65 -14.52
N ARG A 628 -40.84 4.72 -14.39
CA ARG A 628 -40.70 3.59 -15.32
C ARG A 628 -41.91 2.66 -15.30
N ALA A 629 -42.48 2.39 -14.12
CA ALA A 629 -43.70 1.60 -14.00
C ALA A 629 -44.86 2.26 -14.75
N ALA A 630 -45.08 3.56 -14.59
CA ALA A 630 -46.11 4.31 -15.32
C ALA A 630 -45.88 4.31 -16.84
N ASP A 631 -44.63 4.45 -17.29
CA ASP A 631 -44.28 4.36 -18.72
C ASP A 631 -44.58 2.96 -19.28
N LEU A 632 -44.30 1.91 -18.52
CA LEU A 632 -44.60 0.53 -18.90
C LEU A 632 -46.11 0.26 -18.95
N GLU A 633 -46.90 0.74 -17.99
CA GLU A 633 -48.37 0.64 -17.98
C GLU A 633 -48.99 1.30 -19.23
N ASN A 634 -48.51 2.49 -19.58
CA ASN A 634 -48.92 3.17 -20.82
C ASN A 634 -48.56 2.34 -22.06
N ARG A 635 -47.34 1.78 -22.10
CA ARG A 635 -46.89 0.95 -23.22
C ARG A 635 -47.71 -0.33 -23.36
N ILE A 636 -48.06 -0.98 -22.25
CA ILE A 636 -48.93 -2.18 -22.24
C ILE A 636 -50.28 -1.83 -22.84
N THR A 637 -50.91 -0.74 -22.37
CA THR A 637 -52.23 -0.32 -22.83
C THR A 637 -52.25 -0.01 -24.33
N MET A 638 -51.23 0.70 -24.82
CA MET A 638 -51.06 0.99 -26.25
C MET A 638 -50.89 -0.29 -27.08
N LYS A 639 -50.03 -1.21 -26.64
CA LYS A 639 -49.74 -2.45 -27.37
C LYS A 639 -50.91 -3.43 -27.35
N GLU A 640 -51.67 -3.48 -26.27
CA GLU A 640 -52.92 -4.27 -26.22
C GLU A 640 -53.99 -3.70 -27.15
N HIS A 641 -54.08 -2.38 -27.27
CA HIS A 641 -54.98 -1.74 -28.23
C HIS A 641 -54.56 -2.05 -29.68
N GLU A 642 -53.28 -1.91 -30.02
CA GLU A 642 -52.73 -2.28 -31.34
C GLU A 642 -53.03 -3.75 -31.68
N ALA A 643 -52.78 -4.66 -30.75
CA ALA A 643 -53.08 -6.08 -30.93
C ALA A 643 -54.56 -6.34 -31.21
N LYS A 644 -55.46 -5.63 -30.50
CA LYS A 644 -56.91 -5.78 -30.68
C LYS A 644 -57.37 -5.29 -32.05
N VAL A 645 -56.86 -4.15 -32.52
CA VAL A 645 -57.18 -3.61 -33.83
C VAL A 645 -56.71 -4.56 -34.94
N ALA A 646 -55.47 -5.04 -34.83
CA ALA A 646 -54.89 -5.98 -35.79
C ALA A 646 -55.67 -7.31 -35.83
N HIS A 647 -56.11 -7.81 -34.67
CA HIS A 647 -56.95 -9.00 -34.56
C HIS A 647 -58.28 -8.86 -35.30
N GLU A 648 -59.02 -7.78 -35.05
CA GLU A 648 -60.31 -7.53 -35.72
C GLU A 648 -60.14 -7.44 -37.23
N LEU A 649 -59.10 -6.74 -37.71
CA LEU A 649 -58.82 -6.64 -39.14
C LEU A 649 -58.52 -8.01 -39.77
N ALA A 650 -57.66 -8.81 -39.14
CA ALA A 650 -57.32 -10.15 -39.62
C ALA A 650 -58.56 -11.08 -39.62
N LEU A 651 -59.40 -10.99 -38.59
CA LEU A 651 -60.60 -11.81 -38.45
C LEU A 651 -61.63 -11.51 -39.56
N ARG A 652 -61.86 -10.23 -39.85
CA ARG A 652 -62.86 -9.79 -40.85
C ARG A 652 -62.47 -10.19 -42.27
N LEU A 653 -61.18 -10.24 -42.59
CA LEU A 653 -60.67 -10.62 -43.90
C LEU A 653 -60.48 -12.14 -44.09
N ARG A 654 -60.64 -12.96 -43.03
CA ARG A 654 -60.30 -14.40 -43.02
C ARG A 654 -61.21 -15.32 -43.84
N ALA A 655 -62.50 -15.00 -43.94
CA ALA A 655 -63.47 -15.93 -44.53
C ALA A 655 -63.50 -15.90 -46.07
N ASN A 656 -62.60 -15.13 -46.71
CA ASN A 656 -62.69 -14.68 -48.11
C ASN A 656 -64.08 -14.11 -48.45
N ALA A 657 -64.87 -13.72 -47.44
CA ALA A 657 -66.24 -13.25 -47.61
C ALA A 657 -66.23 -11.91 -48.35
N PHE A 658 -65.26 -11.05 -48.03
CA PHE A 658 -65.08 -9.77 -48.69
C PHE A 658 -64.61 -9.94 -50.15
N GLU A 659 -63.59 -10.78 -50.39
CA GLU A 659 -63.11 -11.10 -51.73
C GLU A 659 -64.20 -11.73 -52.61
N ARG A 660 -64.96 -12.71 -52.06
CA ARG A 660 -66.10 -13.34 -52.74
C ARG A 660 -67.21 -12.35 -53.05
N TRP A 661 -67.56 -11.49 -52.09
CA TRP A 661 -68.55 -10.45 -52.29
C TRP A 661 -68.11 -9.48 -53.39
N LEU A 662 -66.86 -9.01 -53.35
CA LEU A 662 -66.29 -8.11 -54.35
C LEU A 662 -66.31 -8.73 -55.77
N CYS A 663 -65.93 -10.01 -55.89
CA CYS A 663 -65.98 -10.71 -57.18
C CYS A 663 -67.41 -10.93 -57.69
N ALA A 664 -68.36 -11.20 -56.80
CA ALA A 664 -69.77 -11.36 -57.18
C ALA A 664 -70.37 -10.05 -57.71
N GLU A 665 -70.09 -8.92 -57.06
CA GLU A 665 -70.49 -7.59 -57.54
C GLU A 665 -69.83 -7.26 -58.88
N ALA A 666 -68.55 -7.55 -59.05
CA ALA A 666 -67.85 -7.32 -60.31
C ALA A 666 -68.40 -8.18 -61.46
N LEU A 667 -68.74 -9.45 -61.19
CA LEU A 667 -69.38 -10.32 -62.18
C LEU A 667 -70.74 -9.78 -62.62
N ALA A 668 -71.53 -9.24 -61.69
CA ALA A 668 -72.84 -8.66 -62.00
C ALA A 668 -72.72 -7.44 -62.92
N VAL A 669 -71.78 -6.53 -62.63
CA VAL A 669 -71.48 -5.37 -63.49
C VAL A 669 -71.02 -5.81 -64.88
N LEU A 670 -70.17 -6.83 -64.94
CA LEU A 670 -69.63 -7.35 -66.19
C LEU A 670 -70.72 -7.98 -67.07
N VAL A 671 -71.59 -8.81 -66.49
CA VAL A 671 -72.68 -9.45 -67.24
C VAL A 671 -73.69 -8.41 -67.72
N ALA A 672 -73.96 -7.36 -66.94
CA ALA A 672 -74.81 -6.26 -67.37
C ALA A 672 -74.23 -5.54 -68.61
N SER A 673 -72.93 -5.18 -68.59
CA SER A 673 -72.27 -4.56 -69.75
C SER A 673 -72.20 -5.48 -70.97
N ALA A 674 -71.97 -6.78 -70.75
CA ALA A 674 -72.01 -7.78 -71.81
C ALA A 674 -73.42 -7.95 -72.39
N SER A 675 -74.45 -7.84 -71.55
CA SER A 675 -75.85 -7.89 -71.99
C SER A 675 -76.20 -6.74 -72.94
N ASP A 676 -75.80 -5.51 -72.60
CA ASP A 676 -76.01 -4.34 -73.46
C ASP A 676 -75.38 -4.54 -74.84
N THR A 677 -74.12 -5.03 -74.87
CA THR A 677 -73.40 -5.32 -76.11
C THR A 677 -74.06 -6.46 -76.89
N LEU A 678 -74.51 -7.53 -76.22
CA LEU A 678 -75.19 -8.66 -76.87
C LEU A 678 -76.52 -8.24 -77.48
N ARG A 679 -77.28 -7.38 -76.80
CA ARG A 679 -78.54 -6.86 -77.30
C ARG A 679 -78.35 -6.06 -78.58
N GLU A 680 -77.29 -5.26 -78.68
CA GLU A 680 -76.93 -4.58 -79.93
C GLU A 680 -76.50 -5.57 -81.03
N LEU A 681 -75.64 -6.54 -80.71
CA LEU A 681 -75.12 -7.51 -81.69
C LEU A 681 -76.20 -8.46 -82.24
N SER A 682 -77.25 -8.70 -81.47
CA SER A 682 -78.36 -9.62 -81.80
C SER A 682 -79.63 -8.90 -82.26
N ASP A 683 -79.55 -7.61 -82.58
CA ASP A 683 -80.70 -6.77 -82.96
C ASP A 683 -81.89 -6.87 -81.96
N GLY A 684 -81.56 -6.94 -80.67
CA GLY A 684 -82.51 -7.02 -79.57
C GLY A 684 -82.92 -8.43 -79.14
N GLN A 685 -82.47 -9.49 -79.82
CA GLN A 685 -82.95 -10.85 -79.59
C GLN A 685 -82.45 -11.49 -78.29
N TYR A 686 -81.20 -11.23 -77.90
CA TYR A 686 -80.57 -11.89 -76.75
C TYR A 686 -80.06 -10.91 -75.69
N GLU A 687 -80.13 -11.36 -74.43
CA GLU A 687 -79.59 -10.65 -73.26
C GLU A 687 -78.93 -11.66 -72.31
N LEU A 688 -77.84 -11.25 -71.66
CA LEU A 688 -77.17 -12.07 -70.64
C LEU A 688 -77.70 -11.72 -69.25
N ALA A 689 -77.95 -12.75 -68.43
CA ALA A 689 -78.34 -12.59 -67.04
C ALA A 689 -77.58 -13.58 -66.15
N LEU A 690 -77.48 -13.28 -64.85
CA LEU A 690 -76.98 -14.22 -63.86
C LEU A 690 -78.14 -14.97 -63.20
N ALA A 691 -78.00 -16.27 -63.05
CA ALA A 691 -78.95 -17.09 -62.30
C ALA A 691 -78.89 -16.76 -60.80
N ASP A 692 -80.04 -16.42 -60.19
CA ASP A 692 -80.15 -15.93 -58.80
C ASP A 692 -79.56 -16.88 -57.74
N LYS A 693 -79.49 -18.18 -58.02
CA LYS A 693 -79.07 -19.21 -57.05
C LYS A 693 -77.67 -19.76 -57.28
N THR A 694 -77.22 -19.84 -58.54
CA THR A 694 -75.95 -20.49 -58.89
C THR A 694 -74.90 -19.51 -59.39
N GLY A 695 -75.30 -18.30 -59.79
CA GLY A 695 -74.41 -17.33 -60.42
C GLY A 695 -73.95 -17.76 -61.82
N ASP A 696 -74.64 -18.71 -62.45
CA ASP A 696 -74.37 -19.11 -63.84
C ASP A 696 -74.90 -18.09 -64.83
N ILE A 697 -74.22 -17.96 -65.98
CA ILE A 697 -74.64 -17.06 -67.06
C ILE A 697 -75.76 -17.75 -67.85
N GLU A 698 -76.93 -17.12 -67.87
CA GLU A 698 -78.09 -17.50 -68.66
C GLU A 698 -78.30 -16.50 -69.80
N VAL A 699 -78.95 -16.97 -70.86
CA VAL A 699 -79.40 -16.12 -71.96
C VAL A 699 -80.91 -15.98 -71.88
N ILE A 700 -81.39 -14.74 -71.95
CA ILE A 700 -82.80 -14.40 -72.14
C ILE A 700 -83.02 -14.26 -73.64
N ASP A 701 -83.89 -15.11 -74.20
CA ASP A 701 -84.25 -15.10 -75.63
C ASP A 701 -85.60 -14.40 -75.82
N TYR A 702 -85.57 -13.18 -76.37
CA TYR A 702 -86.76 -12.39 -76.64
C TYR A 702 -87.53 -12.85 -77.87
N GLY A 703 -86.90 -13.62 -78.76
CA GLY A 703 -87.59 -14.29 -79.87
C GLY A 703 -88.55 -15.39 -79.39
N GLU A 704 -88.23 -16.00 -78.25
CA GLU A 704 -89.02 -17.04 -77.58
C GLU A 704 -89.72 -16.49 -76.32
N ALA A 705 -90.35 -15.31 -76.43
CA ALA A 705 -91.14 -14.66 -75.38
C ALA A 705 -90.40 -14.42 -74.05
N GLY A 706 -89.08 -14.21 -74.10
CA GLY A 706 -88.24 -13.94 -72.92
C GLY A 706 -87.83 -15.20 -72.16
N MET A 707 -87.79 -16.36 -72.81
CA MET A 707 -87.36 -17.62 -72.20
C MET A 707 -85.91 -17.51 -71.71
N ARG A 708 -85.68 -17.88 -70.44
CA ARG A 708 -84.34 -18.05 -69.88
C ARG A 708 -83.83 -19.45 -70.15
N ARG A 709 -82.65 -19.56 -70.76
CA ARG A 709 -81.98 -20.83 -71.03
C ARG A 709 -80.50 -20.74 -70.75
N SER A 710 -79.86 -21.89 -70.55
CA SER A 710 -78.42 -21.95 -70.33
C SER A 710 -77.68 -21.46 -71.58
N ALA A 711 -76.58 -20.71 -71.40
CA ALA A 711 -75.71 -20.33 -72.52
C ALA A 711 -75.16 -21.54 -73.31
N ARG A 712 -75.23 -22.77 -72.75
CA ARG A 712 -74.82 -24.01 -73.42
C ARG A 712 -75.77 -24.49 -74.51
N THR A 713 -77.00 -23.96 -74.58
CA THR A 713 -78.01 -24.39 -75.58
C THR A 713 -78.05 -23.49 -76.80
N LEU A 714 -77.14 -22.52 -76.91
CA LEU A 714 -77.07 -21.58 -78.03
C LEU A 714 -76.56 -22.25 -79.31
N SER A 715 -77.03 -21.76 -80.46
CA SER A 715 -76.48 -22.18 -81.76
C SER A 715 -75.05 -21.65 -81.98
N GLY A 716 -74.37 -22.11 -83.05
CA GLY A 716 -72.99 -21.70 -83.32
C GLY A 716 -72.81 -20.18 -83.51
N GLY A 717 -73.75 -19.51 -84.17
CA GLY A 717 -73.73 -18.04 -84.36
C GLY A 717 -74.12 -17.27 -83.10
N GLU A 718 -75.10 -17.76 -82.34
CA GLU A 718 -75.54 -17.15 -81.08
C GLU A 718 -74.46 -17.22 -80.00
N THR A 719 -73.81 -18.38 -79.90
CA THR A 719 -72.68 -18.57 -78.98
C THR A 719 -71.55 -17.60 -79.32
N PHE A 720 -71.33 -17.34 -80.61
CA PHE A 720 -70.33 -16.38 -81.06
C PHE A 720 -70.67 -14.94 -80.63
N GLN A 721 -71.91 -14.49 -80.83
CA GLN A 721 -72.34 -13.15 -80.39
C GLN A 721 -72.26 -12.99 -78.87
N ALA A 722 -72.73 -13.98 -78.10
CA ALA A 722 -72.69 -13.96 -76.64
C ALA A 722 -71.25 -13.95 -76.09
N ALA A 723 -70.36 -14.76 -76.68
CA ALA A 723 -68.95 -14.81 -76.30
C ALA A 723 -68.23 -13.50 -76.64
N LEU A 724 -68.50 -12.94 -77.83
CA LEU A 724 -67.93 -11.67 -78.26
C LEU A 724 -68.35 -10.53 -77.35
N ALA A 725 -69.64 -10.42 -77.03
CA ALA A 725 -70.17 -9.41 -76.11
C ALA A 725 -69.51 -9.49 -74.72
N LEU A 726 -69.31 -10.71 -74.23
CA LEU A 726 -68.68 -10.96 -72.94
C LEU A 726 -67.18 -10.66 -72.94
N ALA A 727 -66.45 -11.02 -74.00
CA ALA A 727 -65.04 -10.68 -74.17
C ALA A 727 -64.82 -9.16 -74.26
N LEU A 728 -65.71 -8.45 -74.96
CA LEU A 728 -65.68 -6.99 -75.06
C LEU A 728 -65.97 -6.32 -73.71
N ALA A 729 -66.94 -6.82 -72.95
CA ALA A 729 -67.26 -6.34 -71.60
C ALA A 729 -66.18 -6.68 -70.56
N LEU A 730 -65.50 -7.82 -70.70
CA LEU A 730 -64.38 -8.21 -69.84
C LEU A 730 -63.15 -7.34 -70.10
N SER A 731 -62.83 -7.08 -71.36
CA SER A 731 -61.86 -6.03 -71.70
C SER A 731 -62.36 -4.65 -71.20
N GLY A 732 -63.69 -4.45 -71.16
CA GLY A 732 -64.45 -3.33 -70.61
C GLY A 732 -64.05 -2.95 -69.19
N ALA A 733 -64.32 -3.88 -68.28
CA ALA A 733 -64.24 -3.71 -66.85
C ALA A 733 -62.80 -3.66 -66.31
N VAL A 734 -61.80 -4.11 -67.09
CA VAL A 734 -60.41 -4.31 -66.63
C VAL A 734 -59.49 -3.22 -67.21
N ALA A 735 -59.94 -1.97 -67.13
CA ALA A 735 -59.42 -0.79 -67.82
C ALA A 735 -57.95 -0.38 -67.53
N ARG A 736 -57.09 -1.23 -66.98
CA ARG A 736 -55.68 -0.90 -66.71
C ARG A 736 -54.63 -1.87 -67.28
N ARG A 737 -55.00 -3.07 -67.74
CA ARG A 737 -53.99 -4.08 -68.16
C ARG A 737 -54.21 -4.70 -69.55
N LEU A 738 -55.38 -4.56 -70.20
CA LEU A 738 -55.69 -5.24 -71.48
C LEU A 738 -56.22 -4.25 -72.53
N ASP A 739 -55.35 -3.88 -73.47
CA ASP A 739 -55.63 -2.84 -74.48
C ASP A 739 -55.70 -3.42 -75.90
N SER A 740 -55.70 -4.75 -76.02
CA SER A 740 -55.85 -5.43 -77.31
C SER A 740 -56.76 -6.66 -77.20
N ILE A 741 -57.47 -6.96 -78.29
CA ILE A 741 -58.29 -8.16 -78.48
C ILE A 741 -58.04 -8.70 -79.88
N PHE A 742 -57.81 -10.01 -79.99
CA PHE A 742 -57.61 -10.74 -81.24
C PHE A 742 -58.70 -11.79 -81.41
N LEU A 743 -59.44 -11.68 -82.51
CA LEU A 743 -60.57 -12.54 -82.85
C LEU A 743 -60.16 -13.46 -84.01
N ASP A 744 -59.93 -14.76 -83.74
CA ASP A 744 -59.50 -15.74 -84.74
C ASP A 744 -60.68 -16.56 -85.29
N GLU A 745 -61.32 -16.06 -86.35
CA GLU A 745 -62.39 -16.68 -87.17
C GLU A 745 -63.62 -17.31 -86.46
N GLY A 746 -64.81 -17.04 -87.01
CA GLY A 746 -66.14 -17.40 -86.48
C GLY A 746 -67.26 -16.65 -87.20
N PHE A 747 -66.89 -15.58 -87.90
CA PHE A 747 -67.75 -14.77 -88.77
C PHE A 747 -68.36 -15.54 -89.95
N GLY A 748 -67.79 -16.68 -90.35
CA GLY A 748 -68.28 -17.48 -91.48
C GLY A 748 -69.52 -18.33 -91.15
N THR A 749 -69.86 -18.49 -89.87
CA THR A 749 -71.11 -19.15 -89.43
C THR A 749 -72.27 -18.18 -89.25
N LEU A 750 -72.02 -16.87 -89.46
CA LEU A 750 -73.04 -15.83 -89.38
C LEU A 750 -73.69 -15.64 -90.75
N ASP A 751 -74.98 -15.33 -90.75
CA ASP A 751 -75.67 -14.86 -91.95
C ASP A 751 -75.19 -13.43 -92.34
N PRO A 752 -75.40 -13.00 -93.59
CA PRO A 752 -74.92 -11.70 -94.06
C PRO A 752 -75.46 -10.48 -93.28
N ALA A 753 -76.67 -10.54 -92.72
CA ALA A 753 -77.24 -9.44 -91.97
C ALA A 753 -76.59 -9.33 -90.58
N THR A 754 -76.44 -10.46 -89.89
CA THR A 754 -75.73 -10.50 -88.60
C THR A 754 -74.26 -10.11 -88.73
N LEU A 755 -73.59 -10.52 -89.81
CA LEU A 755 -72.21 -10.13 -90.09
C LEU A 755 -72.05 -8.60 -90.21
N ASP A 756 -73.01 -7.93 -90.84
CA ASP A 756 -73.00 -6.48 -91.03
C ASP A 756 -73.17 -5.72 -89.70
N THR A 757 -74.06 -6.18 -88.83
CA THR A 757 -74.25 -5.64 -87.47
C THR A 757 -72.99 -5.81 -86.61
N VAL A 758 -72.37 -7.00 -86.65
CA VAL A 758 -71.13 -7.29 -85.92
C VAL A 758 -69.99 -6.41 -86.43
N ALA A 759 -69.83 -6.26 -87.74
CA ALA A 759 -68.80 -5.41 -88.34
C ALA A 759 -68.96 -3.94 -87.93
N THR A 760 -70.19 -3.41 -87.98
CA THR A 760 -70.51 -2.03 -87.56
C THR A 760 -70.22 -1.81 -86.08
N THR A 761 -70.51 -2.79 -85.24
CA THR A 761 -70.24 -2.72 -83.80
C THR A 761 -68.73 -2.72 -83.52
N LEU A 762 -67.96 -3.57 -84.20
CA LEU A 762 -66.50 -3.60 -84.08
C LEU A 762 -65.84 -2.30 -84.56
N GLU A 763 -66.33 -1.71 -85.66
CA GLU A 763 -65.87 -0.39 -86.14
C GLU A 763 -66.11 0.71 -85.13
N ARG A 764 -67.32 0.77 -84.54
CA ARG A 764 -67.69 1.78 -83.53
C ARG A 764 -66.83 1.63 -82.27
N LEU A 765 -66.58 0.39 -81.84
CA LEU A 765 -65.73 0.10 -80.68
C LEU A 765 -64.26 0.47 -80.93
N ALA A 766 -63.76 0.22 -82.14
CA ALA A 766 -62.42 0.65 -82.54
C ALA A 766 -62.28 2.16 -82.68
N ALA A 767 -63.33 2.86 -83.13
CA ALA A 767 -63.32 4.32 -83.30
C ALA A 767 -63.20 5.08 -81.98
N GLY A 768 -63.54 4.46 -80.85
CA GLY A 768 -63.40 5.01 -79.51
C GLY A 768 -61.95 5.19 -79.02
N GLN A 769 -60.94 4.72 -79.77
CA GLN A 769 -59.49 4.80 -79.48
C GLN A 769 -59.02 4.18 -78.14
N GLU A 770 -59.86 3.45 -77.42
CA GLU A 770 -59.46 2.85 -76.15
C GLU A 770 -58.74 1.50 -76.33
N ARG A 771 -58.84 0.83 -77.50
CA ARG A 771 -58.42 -0.58 -77.69
C ARG A 771 -58.03 -0.93 -79.12
N MET A 772 -57.03 -1.80 -79.24
CA MET A 772 -56.61 -2.44 -80.48
C MET A 772 -57.44 -3.70 -80.75
N ILE A 773 -58.20 -3.73 -81.85
CA ILE A 773 -58.99 -4.89 -82.28
C ILE A 773 -58.35 -5.50 -83.53
N GLY A 774 -57.89 -6.75 -83.41
CA GLY A 774 -57.36 -7.55 -84.51
C GLY A 774 -58.34 -8.64 -84.91
N VAL A 775 -58.72 -8.69 -86.19
CA VAL A 775 -59.65 -9.72 -86.71
C VAL A 775 -58.94 -10.63 -87.70
N VAL A 776 -58.99 -11.94 -87.51
CA VAL A 776 -58.61 -12.91 -88.55
C VAL A 776 -59.86 -13.32 -89.29
N THR A 777 -59.87 -13.11 -90.60
CA THR A 777 -61.02 -13.46 -91.42
C THR A 777 -60.63 -13.88 -92.83
N HIS A 778 -61.37 -14.85 -93.37
CA HIS A 778 -61.36 -15.19 -94.80
C HIS A 778 -62.59 -14.64 -95.53
N VAL A 779 -63.50 -13.96 -94.83
CA VAL A 779 -64.74 -13.39 -95.38
C VAL A 779 -64.43 -12.04 -96.02
N PRO A 780 -64.57 -11.88 -97.35
CA PRO A 780 -64.20 -10.64 -98.05
C PRO A 780 -65.00 -9.42 -97.56
N ALA A 781 -66.30 -9.60 -97.28
CA ALA A 781 -67.19 -8.54 -96.84
C ALA A 781 -66.75 -7.87 -95.52
N LEU A 782 -66.17 -8.65 -94.59
CA LEU A 782 -65.62 -8.10 -93.36
C LEU A 782 -64.25 -7.48 -93.60
N ALA A 783 -63.40 -8.13 -94.42
CA ALA A 783 -62.06 -7.64 -94.72
C ALA A 783 -62.05 -6.25 -95.38
N GLU A 784 -62.99 -5.97 -96.30
CA GLU A 784 -63.09 -4.67 -97.00
C GLU A 784 -63.50 -3.51 -96.09
N ARG A 785 -64.16 -3.80 -94.98
CA ARG A 785 -64.63 -2.81 -94.00
C ARG A 785 -63.56 -2.37 -93.00
N VAL A 786 -62.47 -3.12 -92.88
CA VAL A 786 -61.39 -2.82 -91.93
C VAL A 786 -60.34 -1.89 -92.55
N PRO A 787 -59.95 -0.78 -91.89
CA PRO A 787 -59.09 0.25 -92.49
C PRO A 787 -57.67 -0.22 -92.79
N VAL A 788 -57.10 -1.08 -91.92
CA VAL A 788 -55.76 -1.66 -92.10
C VAL A 788 -55.87 -3.15 -92.33
N ARG A 789 -55.25 -3.65 -93.41
CA ARG A 789 -55.23 -5.08 -93.72
C ARG A 789 -53.80 -5.59 -93.77
N PHE A 790 -53.56 -6.73 -93.17
CA PHE A 790 -52.35 -7.50 -93.34
C PHE A 790 -52.67 -8.69 -94.23
N GLU A 791 -52.28 -8.58 -95.50
CA GLU A 791 -52.46 -9.63 -96.48
C GLU A 791 -51.39 -10.70 -96.28
N VAL A 792 -51.82 -11.90 -95.92
CA VAL A 792 -50.94 -13.06 -95.73
C VAL A 792 -51.09 -13.98 -96.94
N THR A 793 -50.01 -14.07 -97.71
CA THR A 793 -49.92 -14.94 -98.90
C THR A 793 -48.91 -16.06 -98.64
N ARG A 794 -49.08 -17.20 -99.29
CA ARG A 794 -48.15 -18.33 -99.17
C ARG A 794 -47.63 -18.74 -100.53
N ASP A 795 -46.31 -18.87 -100.65
CA ASP A 795 -45.62 -19.35 -101.84
C ASP A 795 -44.71 -20.55 -101.50
N GLY A 796 -43.86 -20.97 -102.46
CA GLY A 796 -42.92 -22.07 -102.27
C GLY A 796 -41.81 -21.78 -101.24
N LYS A 797 -41.56 -20.51 -100.91
CA LYS A 797 -40.56 -20.08 -99.93
C LYS A 797 -41.14 -19.96 -98.53
N GLY A 798 -42.45 -19.74 -98.37
CA GLY A 798 -43.12 -19.72 -97.07
C GLY A 798 -44.36 -18.82 -97.06
N SER A 799 -44.83 -18.48 -95.87
CA SER A 799 -45.82 -17.42 -95.68
C SER A 799 -45.14 -16.04 -95.69
N HIS A 800 -45.79 -15.07 -96.33
CA HIS A 800 -45.38 -13.67 -96.42
C HIS A 800 -46.53 -12.80 -95.95
N VAL A 801 -46.23 -11.70 -95.25
CA VAL A 801 -47.22 -10.71 -94.83
C VAL A 801 -46.91 -9.36 -95.45
N ARG A 802 -47.94 -8.70 -95.98
CA ARG A 802 -47.84 -7.34 -96.52
C ARG A 802 -48.92 -6.49 -95.89
N LYS A 803 -48.53 -5.34 -95.34
CA LYS A 803 -49.48 -4.33 -94.86
C LYS A 803 -50.07 -3.59 -96.07
N ALA A 804 -51.38 -3.67 -96.22
CA ALA A 804 -52.19 -2.98 -97.21
C ALA A 804 -53.13 -2.01 -96.49
N GLY A 805 -52.84 -0.71 -96.57
CA GLY A 805 -53.76 0.34 -96.10
C GLY A 805 -54.75 0.71 -97.19
N ILE A 806 -56.01 0.91 -96.83
CA ILE A 806 -56.93 1.68 -97.67
C ILE A 806 -56.48 3.14 -97.53
N ARG A 807 -56.15 3.78 -98.65
CA ARG A 807 -55.89 5.23 -98.67
C ARG A 807 -57.16 6.00 -98.41
#